data_AF-A0A935D2T1-F1
#
_entry.id   AF-A0A935D2T1-F1
#
_cell.length_a   1.000
_cell.length_b   1.000
_cell.length_c   1.000
_cell.angle_alpha   90.00
_cell.angle_beta   90.00
_cell.angle_gamma   90.00
#
_symmetry.space_group_name_H-M   'P 1'
#
loop_
_entity.id
_entity.type
_entity.pdbx_description
1 polymer ?
#
loop_
_entity_poly.entity_id
_entity_poly.type
_entity_poly.pdbx_seq_one_letter_code
_entity_poly.pdbx_strand_id
1 'polypeptide(L)'
;MRRLLPVGSASLLLTLLAWGCAGSEPPPVEGDGDAATKTDTGPVPTGTATGTTPVNPDGAPPATDGGVDSGPQQPCVKNDDCKSPSLCTGNNGLACLGGFCVPTNKPMNCDDGIACTNDSCDVNTNACTHKADDANCPASSYCDPKANCIQTLTCTPGDSVCDRLNIDACVGQFSCDAVKKYCVQGAKPCPDRANAATACTAAGGAPACTWMCNATYVDLNGDLSVVPPAASNGCECKSTDPNDRPTLANVDGNCDGIVGNIANAIFVDTLTGNDGNPGTMAQPKKTIQAAISTAGAAVPTKDVYVSKGTYPETVTMLAGVSVFGGYDAATMWSRAATNVTTIASNTSVGVLAGGLTKLTELQSVTVTAQNATGQDAQGGGNSSYGILVVNSSAGFTVNGCTIGAGTGAAGAAGATGGNGAGGSNGGNASNAARGGAGASSCGAPGGQGGNGVSGLTGGQSGATGTTAAAGGTGANGGSGGTAGTCNTVSASNGGSAPPVGGFGGQGNPGSNGNAGANFGSFDALGTYTPANGGGGVNSGAAGGGGGGGGSGGGTRHGCGFANINCCDSTSGGGGGGGGGGCGGQPGTGGSGGGGSFGIVSVGSNVQVLQTKMTTRAGGAGGAGGSGGNGGGGGGGGSGGNNTNAGNHPAGNGAAGSSGGSGGRGGGAAGGSGGPSVCIAYKGTSPTSVGTTCTLGGNGTGGNGGTNGVSSAPRGTDGIAQDLKNAP
;
A
#
# COMPACT_ATOMS: atom_id res chain seq x y z
N MET A 1 -25.13 -31.68 19.60
CA MET A 1 -25.66 -31.36 20.96
C MET A 1 -24.95 -30.10 21.48
N ARG A 2 -25.56 -29.34 22.40
CA ARG A 2 -25.00 -28.25 23.27
C ARG A 2 -23.88 -27.37 22.68
N ARG A 3 -24.16 -26.10 22.30
CA ARG A 3 -24.27 -24.88 23.15
C ARG A 3 -22.96 -24.43 23.80
N LEU A 4 -22.53 -23.19 23.52
CA LEU A 4 -22.60 -22.05 24.47
C LEU A 4 -22.26 -20.68 23.82
N LEU A 5 -22.87 -19.61 24.33
CA LEU A 5 -22.50 -18.19 24.18
C LEU A 5 -22.03 -17.63 25.54
N PRO A 6 -21.30 -16.51 25.59
CA PRO A 6 -21.91 -15.18 25.82
C PRO A 6 -21.36 -14.10 24.84
N VAL A 7 -21.91 -12.91 24.57
CA VAL A 7 -22.91 -11.99 25.20
C VAL A 7 -22.36 -10.97 26.23
N GLY A 8 -22.37 -9.69 25.83
CA GLY A 8 -22.11 -8.46 26.60
C GLY A 8 -21.87 -7.31 25.59
N SER A 9 -22.70 -6.26 25.41
CA SER A 9 -23.31 -5.26 26.33
C SER A 9 -22.32 -4.22 26.87
N ALA A 10 -22.59 -2.90 26.94
CA ALA A 10 -23.60 -2.04 26.26
C ALA A 10 -23.28 -0.54 26.52
N SER A 11 -23.54 0.37 25.56
CA SER A 11 -23.72 1.84 25.64
C SER A 11 -23.83 2.35 24.19
N LEU A 12 -24.81 3.13 23.71
CA LEU A 12 -25.77 4.10 24.26
C LEU A 12 -25.19 5.46 24.69
N LEU A 13 -25.27 6.44 23.79
CA LEU A 13 -25.43 7.85 24.13
C LEU A 13 -26.34 8.52 23.09
N LEU A 14 -27.12 9.52 23.50
CA LEU A 14 -28.18 10.17 22.71
C LEU A 14 -28.09 11.70 22.89
N THR A 15 -28.10 12.46 21.80
CA THR A 15 -28.34 13.92 21.79
C THR A 15 -29.21 14.30 20.59
N LEU A 16 -29.99 15.38 20.73
CA LEU A 16 -31.19 15.68 19.92
C LEU A 16 -31.53 17.19 20.04
N LEU A 17 -32.30 17.75 19.09
CA LEU A 17 -32.75 19.17 18.96
C LEU A 17 -31.66 20.19 18.51
N ALA A 18 -31.95 21.38 17.94
CA ALA A 18 -33.01 21.96 17.07
C ALA A 18 -32.55 23.42 16.66
N TRP A 19 -33.23 24.36 15.96
CA TRP A 19 -34.56 24.49 15.33
C TRP A 19 -34.58 25.65 14.28
N GLY A 20 -35.73 25.94 13.64
CA GLY A 20 -35.98 27.13 12.79
C GLY A 20 -36.14 26.82 11.28
N CYS A 21 -37.20 27.14 10.50
CA CYS A 21 -38.29 28.17 10.48
C CYS A 21 -37.90 29.53 9.86
N ALA A 22 -38.72 30.23 9.04
CA ALA A 22 -39.94 29.89 8.27
C ALA A 22 -40.37 31.07 7.33
N GLY A 23 -41.19 30.80 6.29
CA GLY A 23 -41.92 31.80 5.45
C GLY A 23 -41.12 32.51 4.34
N SER A 24 -41.70 33.28 3.41
CA SER A 24 -43.10 33.42 2.90
C SER A 24 -43.15 34.35 1.65
N GLU A 25 -44.20 34.28 0.82
CA GLU A 25 -44.43 35.10 -0.41
C GLU A 25 -45.10 36.49 -0.14
N PRO A 26 -45.50 37.33 -1.15
CA PRO A 26 -44.89 37.67 -2.45
C PRO A 26 -44.59 39.22 -2.62
N PRO A 27 -45.17 40.05 -3.55
CA PRO A 27 -44.42 40.84 -4.54
C PRO A 27 -44.61 42.40 -4.40
N PRO A 28 -44.09 43.28 -5.30
CA PRO A 28 -44.79 43.63 -6.57
C PRO A 28 -43.91 44.08 -7.78
N VAL A 29 -44.59 44.64 -8.78
CA VAL A 29 -44.35 44.98 -10.21
C VAL A 29 -43.38 46.17 -10.50
N GLU A 30 -43.13 46.44 -11.80
CA GLU A 30 -42.53 47.65 -12.46
C GLU A 30 -40.98 47.74 -12.51
N GLY A 31 -40.33 48.39 -13.50
CA GLY A 31 -40.79 49.05 -14.74
C GLY A 31 -39.67 49.80 -15.53
N ASP A 32 -40.00 50.25 -16.75
CA ASP A 32 -39.41 51.35 -17.57
C ASP A 32 -37.95 51.36 -18.14
N GLY A 33 -37.77 52.13 -19.23
CA GLY A 33 -36.49 52.67 -19.76
C GLY A 33 -35.87 51.94 -20.97
N ASP A 34 -36.13 52.20 -22.26
CA ASP A 34 -36.63 53.35 -23.07
C ASP A 34 -35.56 54.30 -23.71
N ALA A 35 -35.95 54.94 -24.82
CA ALA A 35 -35.21 55.86 -25.72
C ALA A 35 -34.12 55.19 -26.62
N ALA A 36 -33.79 55.65 -27.84
CA ALA A 36 -34.04 56.89 -28.61
C ALA A 36 -33.83 56.58 -30.14
N THR A 37 -34.08 57.36 -31.22
CA THR A 37 -34.81 58.61 -31.64
C THR A 37 -34.55 58.80 -33.17
N LYS A 38 -35.19 59.67 -34.00
CA LYS A 38 -36.54 60.29 -34.10
C LYS A 38 -36.51 61.38 -35.23
N THR A 39 -37.40 61.35 -36.25
CA THR A 39 -37.85 62.53 -37.07
C THR A 39 -38.98 62.13 -38.06
N ASP A 40 -40.18 62.76 -38.10
CA ASP A 40 -40.59 64.05 -38.74
C ASP A 40 -40.62 64.01 -40.30
N THR A 41 -41.57 64.56 -41.09
CA THR A 41 -42.76 65.44 -40.89
C THR A 41 -43.73 65.35 -42.11
N GLY A 42 -44.93 65.98 -42.09
CA GLY A 42 -45.86 66.12 -43.25
C GLY A 42 -45.51 67.29 -44.23
N PRO A 43 -46.43 67.86 -45.09
CA PRO A 43 -47.90 67.67 -45.19
C PRO A 43 -48.57 67.71 -46.62
N VAL A 44 -49.91 67.46 -46.71
CA VAL A 44 -51.07 68.19 -47.37
C VAL A 44 -50.79 69.24 -48.51
N PRO A 45 -51.63 69.51 -49.59
CA PRO A 45 -53.04 69.14 -49.95
C PRO A 45 -53.44 68.83 -51.47
N THR A 46 -54.76 68.64 -51.71
CA THR A 46 -55.64 69.12 -52.85
C THR A 46 -55.82 68.42 -54.23
N GLY A 47 -57.11 68.30 -54.64
CA GLY A 47 -57.61 68.18 -56.04
C GLY A 47 -57.87 66.76 -56.57
N THR A 48 -58.88 66.44 -57.40
CA THR A 48 -60.09 67.19 -57.87
C THR A 48 -61.18 66.17 -58.33
N ALA A 49 -62.35 66.61 -58.82
CA ALA A 49 -63.56 65.78 -59.01
C ALA A 49 -63.78 65.17 -60.43
N THR A 50 -64.93 64.49 -60.62
CA THR A 50 -65.45 63.78 -61.83
C THR A 50 -64.83 62.39 -62.11
N GLY A 51 -65.53 61.40 -62.68
CA GLY A 51 -66.97 61.32 -63.00
C GLY A 51 -67.34 60.07 -63.85
N THR A 52 -68.60 59.63 -63.76
CA THR A 52 -69.31 58.65 -64.64
C THR A 52 -68.83 57.18 -64.75
N THR A 53 -69.81 56.27 -64.65
CA THR A 53 -69.86 54.84 -65.06
C THR A 53 -70.21 54.71 -66.56
N PRO A 54 -70.52 53.53 -67.16
CA PRO A 54 -70.48 52.11 -66.73
C PRO A 54 -69.45 51.32 -67.62
N VAL A 55 -69.50 50.04 -68.04
CA VAL A 55 -70.51 48.95 -68.19
C VAL A 55 -69.85 47.55 -68.12
N ASN A 56 -70.66 46.51 -67.86
CA ASN A 56 -70.42 45.12 -68.30
C ASN A 56 -71.63 44.69 -69.18
N PRO A 57 -71.45 43.98 -70.32
CA PRO A 57 -72.56 43.59 -71.20
C PRO A 57 -72.89 42.09 -71.13
N ASP A 58 -74.02 41.76 -70.51
CA ASP A 58 -74.62 40.42 -70.55
C ASP A 58 -75.68 40.30 -71.68
N GLY A 59 -75.94 39.06 -72.13
CA GLY A 59 -77.13 38.69 -72.92
C GLY A 59 -77.68 37.35 -72.41
N ALA A 60 -78.90 36.91 -72.71
CA ALA A 60 -80.02 37.43 -73.53
C ALA A 60 -81.29 36.61 -73.12
N PRO A 61 -82.38 36.42 -73.91
CA PRO A 61 -83.06 37.25 -74.89
C PRO A 61 -84.48 37.65 -74.36
N PRO A 62 -85.66 37.60 -75.05
CA PRO A 62 -86.47 38.84 -75.18
C PRO A 62 -87.98 38.80 -74.85
N ALA A 63 -88.50 39.94 -74.35
CA ALA A 63 -89.88 40.48 -74.49
C ALA A 63 -91.07 39.66 -73.91
N THR A 64 -92.16 40.25 -73.40
CA THR A 64 -92.84 41.51 -73.74
C THR A 64 -93.48 42.23 -72.53
N ASP A 65 -93.61 43.55 -72.64
CA ASP A 65 -94.61 44.50 -72.11
C ASP A 65 -95.31 44.32 -70.73
N GLY A 66 -95.39 45.44 -70.00
CA GLY A 66 -96.61 45.79 -69.27
C GLY A 66 -96.70 45.57 -67.75
N GLY A 67 -96.41 46.63 -66.96
CA GLY A 67 -97.01 46.83 -65.64
C GLY A 67 -96.06 46.80 -64.43
N VAL A 68 -96.16 47.82 -63.58
CA VAL A 68 -95.51 47.89 -62.26
C VAL A 68 -96.55 47.78 -61.14
N ASP A 69 -96.23 46.99 -60.11
CA ASP A 69 -96.73 47.18 -58.74
C ASP A 69 -95.65 46.70 -57.75
N SER A 70 -95.62 47.28 -56.55
CA SER A 70 -94.50 47.17 -55.61
C SER A 70 -94.83 46.33 -54.37
N GLY A 71 -94.17 45.16 -54.24
CA GLY A 71 -94.29 44.28 -53.07
C GLY A 71 -93.56 44.80 -51.82
N PRO A 72 -93.89 44.26 -50.63
CA PRO A 72 -93.37 44.75 -49.34
C PRO A 72 -91.88 44.42 -49.15
N GLN A 73 -91.12 45.37 -48.58
CA GLN A 73 -89.70 45.20 -48.30
C GLN A 73 -89.46 44.23 -47.13
N GLN A 74 -88.53 43.29 -47.31
CA GLN A 74 -88.07 42.42 -46.23
C GLN A 74 -87.26 43.25 -45.21
N PRO A 75 -87.54 43.16 -43.90
CA PRO A 75 -86.69 43.78 -42.88
C PRO A 75 -85.37 43.01 -42.68
N CYS A 76 -84.35 43.72 -42.18
CA CYS A 76 -83.00 43.21 -41.93
C CYS A 76 -82.26 44.06 -40.88
N VAL A 77 -81.12 43.55 -40.41
CA VAL A 77 -80.14 44.30 -39.59
C VAL A 77 -78.79 44.38 -40.31
N LYS A 78 -78.41 43.33 -41.07
CA LYS A 78 -77.23 43.27 -41.94
C LYS A 78 -77.56 42.63 -43.29
N ASN A 79 -76.63 42.71 -44.25
CA ASN A 79 -76.84 42.23 -45.62
C ASN A 79 -77.32 40.77 -45.65
N ASP A 80 -76.67 39.89 -44.88
CA ASP A 80 -76.93 38.44 -44.82
C ASP A 80 -78.39 38.10 -44.52
N ASP A 81 -79.13 38.96 -43.82
CA ASP A 81 -80.53 38.71 -43.45
C ASP A 81 -81.43 38.70 -44.70
N CYS A 82 -81.03 39.39 -45.76
CA CYS A 82 -81.78 39.53 -47.01
C CYS A 82 -81.72 38.26 -47.85
N LYS A 83 -82.87 37.63 -48.13
CA LYS A 83 -82.95 36.37 -48.87
C LYS A 83 -83.56 36.54 -50.27
N SER A 84 -82.90 35.99 -51.28
CA SER A 84 -83.35 35.96 -52.69
C SER A 84 -82.76 34.71 -53.37
N PRO A 85 -83.43 34.10 -54.37
CA PRO A 85 -82.95 32.86 -55.03
C PRO A 85 -81.63 32.98 -55.82
N SER A 86 -81.05 34.17 -55.98
CA SER A 86 -79.80 34.39 -56.73
C SER A 86 -79.06 35.64 -56.24
N LEU A 87 -78.62 35.65 -54.98
CA LEU A 87 -77.91 36.77 -54.36
C LEU A 87 -76.46 36.92 -54.86
N CYS A 88 -75.79 35.79 -55.10
CA CYS A 88 -74.36 35.76 -55.40
C CYS A 88 -74.02 35.96 -56.89
N THR A 89 -75.02 36.09 -57.78
CA THR A 89 -74.82 36.10 -59.23
C THR A 89 -75.67 37.17 -59.92
N GLY A 90 -75.10 37.77 -60.98
CA GLY A 90 -75.73 38.87 -61.70
C GLY A 90 -76.00 40.10 -60.82
N ASN A 91 -77.09 40.80 -61.09
CA ASN A 91 -77.45 42.08 -60.45
C ASN A 91 -78.48 41.92 -59.31
N ASN A 92 -78.68 40.69 -58.82
CA ASN A 92 -79.82 40.34 -57.95
C ASN A 92 -79.48 40.36 -56.44
N GLY A 93 -78.31 40.88 -56.06
CA GLY A 93 -77.90 41.04 -54.67
C GLY A 93 -78.69 42.11 -53.92
N LEU A 94 -78.97 41.82 -52.64
CA LEU A 94 -79.62 42.71 -51.70
C LEU A 94 -78.60 43.23 -50.67
N ALA A 95 -78.78 44.45 -50.18
CA ALA A 95 -78.07 44.98 -49.01
C ALA A 95 -79.07 45.56 -48.01
N CYS A 96 -78.70 45.56 -46.74
CA CYS A 96 -79.53 46.12 -45.69
C CYS A 96 -79.30 47.63 -45.56
N LEU A 97 -80.30 48.43 -45.90
CA LEU A 97 -80.24 49.89 -45.86
C LEU A 97 -81.48 50.43 -45.13
N GLY A 98 -81.26 51.18 -44.04
CA GLY A 98 -82.35 51.72 -43.24
C GLY A 98 -83.22 50.67 -42.52
N GLY A 99 -82.72 49.44 -42.34
CA GLY A 99 -83.45 48.32 -41.75
C GLY A 99 -84.27 47.49 -42.75
N PHE A 100 -84.15 47.77 -44.05
CA PHE A 100 -84.85 47.06 -45.12
C PHE A 100 -83.90 46.57 -46.22
N CYS A 101 -84.23 45.45 -46.83
CA CYS A 101 -83.48 44.85 -47.94
C CYS A 101 -83.73 45.61 -49.24
N VAL A 102 -82.70 46.30 -49.73
CA VAL A 102 -82.75 47.09 -50.96
C VAL A 102 -81.91 46.41 -52.06
N PRO A 103 -82.43 46.26 -53.30
CA PRO A 103 -81.65 45.78 -54.44
C PRO A 103 -80.44 46.67 -54.73
N THR A 104 -79.27 46.04 -54.88
CA THR A 104 -77.98 46.74 -55.10
C THR A 104 -77.58 46.83 -56.57
N ASN A 105 -78.27 46.10 -57.45
CA ASN A 105 -77.94 45.92 -58.86
C ASN A 105 -76.50 45.41 -59.10
N LYS A 106 -76.00 44.57 -58.17
CA LYS A 106 -74.70 43.88 -58.18
C LYS A 106 -74.85 42.51 -57.49
N PRO A 107 -73.82 41.64 -57.50
CA PRO A 107 -73.74 40.54 -56.54
C PRO A 107 -73.78 41.07 -55.11
N MET A 108 -74.34 40.29 -54.18
CA MET A 108 -74.43 40.63 -52.76
C MET A 108 -73.06 40.98 -52.18
N ASN A 109 -72.95 42.15 -51.54
CA ASN A 109 -71.73 42.51 -50.81
C ASN A 109 -71.69 41.75 -49.48
N CYS A 110 -70.78 40.78 -49.41
CA CYS A 110 -70.58 39.93 -48.24
C CYS A 110 -69.53 40.45 -47.26
N ASP A 111 -68.97 41.64 -47.49
CA ASP A 111 -68.21 42.41 -46.50
C ASP A 111 -69.04 42.55 -45.21
N ASP A 112 -68.64 41.85 -44.16
CA ASP A 112 -69.29 41.92 -42.84
C ASP A 112 -68.68 43.01 -41.93
N GLY A 113 -67.72 43.78 -42.45
CA GLY A 113 -66.93 44.78 -41.74
C GLY A 113 -65.66 44.26 -41.09
N ILE A 114 -65.38 42.96 -41.17
CA ILE A 114 -64.18 42.33 -40.57
C ILE A 114 -63.07 42.24 -41.61
N ALA A 115 -62.19 43.23 -41.64
CA ALA A 115 -61.10 43.35 -42.64
C ALA A 115 -60.13 42.15 -42.74
N CYS A 116 -60.23 41.13 -41.88
CA CYS A 116 -59.45 39.91 -41.95
C CYS A 116 -60.16 38.71 -42.59
N THR A 117 -61.50 38.70 -42.67
CA THR A 117 -62.22 37.62 -43.35
C THR A 117 -62.03 37.73 -44.85
N ASN A 118 -61.87 36.58 -45.50
CA ASN A 118 -61.99 36.48 -46.96
C ASN A 118 -63.48 36.30 -47.27
N ASP A 119 -64.16 37.44 -47.42
CA ASP A 119 -65.61 37.51 -47.62
C ASP A 119 -65.99 37.25 -49.07
N SER A 120 -66.72 36.16 -49.31
CA SER A 120 -67.17 35.79 -50.65
C SER A 120 -68.60 35.26 -50.62
N CYS A 121 -69.38 35.60 -51.65
CA CYS A 121 -70.72 35.03 -51.83
C CYS A 121 -70.59 33.68 -52.55
N ASP A 122 -70.79 32.58 -51.81
CA ASP A 122 -70.73 31.25 -52.40
C ASP A 122 -71.96 31.01 -53.29
N VAL A 123 -71.72 30.90 -54.59
CA VAL A 123 -72.74 30.66 -55.61
C VAL A 123 -73.46 29.31 -55.47
N ASN A 124 -72.89 28.36 -54.72
CA ASN A 124 -73.46 27.01 -54.55
C ASN A 124 -74.48 26.96 -53.40
N THR A 125 -74.18 27.60 -52.27
CA THR A 125 -75.13 27.79 -51.16
C THR A 125 -76.00 29.04 -51.31
N ASN A 126 -75.65 29.93 -52.26
CA ASN A 126 -76.29 31.22 -52.51
C ASN A 126 -76.37 32.09 -51.24
N ALA A 127 -75.25 32.15 -50.52
CA ALA A 127 -75.11 32.85 -49.24
C ALA A 127 -73.68 33.42 -49.08
N CYS A 128 -73.54 34.39 -48.19
CA CYS A 128 -72.23 34.91 -47.80
C CYS A 128 -71.43 33.88 -46.98
N THR A 129 -70.13 33.82 -47.25
CA THR A 129 -69.16 33.00 -46.53
C THR A 129 -67.99 33.87 -46.09
N HIS A 130 -67.79 33.95 -44.78
CA HIS A 130 -66.85 34.87 -44.13
C HIS A 130 -65.66 34.05 -43.60
N LYS A 131 -64.77 33.66 -44.52
CA LYS A 131 -63.70 32.70 -44.19
C LYS A 131 -62.51 33.45 -43.60
N ALA A 132 -62.37 33.42 -42.26
CA ALA A 132 -61.21 33.99 -41.57
C ALA A 132 -59.88 33.56 -42.20
N ASP A 133 -59.05 34.53 -42.56
CA ASP A 133 -57.74 34.33 -43.18
C ASP A 133 -56.67 35.10 -42.39
N ASP A 134 -55.74 34.37 -41.77
CA ASP A 134 -54.72 34.99 -40.90
C ASP A 134 -53.69 35.79 -41.72
N ALA A 135 -53.59 35.54 -43.03
CA ALA A 135 -52.71 36.30 -43.92
C ALA A 135 -53.19 37.75 -44.15
N ASN A 136 -54.46 38.06 -43.87
CA ASN A 136 -54.99 39.42 -43.89
C ASN A 136 -54.67 40.20 -42.60
N CYS A 137 -54.13 39.55 -41.56
CA CYS A 137 -53.80 40.16 -40.29
C CYS A 137 -52.33 40.58 -40.17
N PRO A 138 -52.02 41.59 -39.33
CA PRO A 138 -50.65 41.89 -38.93
C PRO A 138 -49.95 40.68 -38.30
N ALA A 139 -48.63 40.61 -38.46
CA ALA A 139 -47.81 39.51 -37.94
C ALA A 139 -48.08 39.27 -36.43
N SER A 140 -48.17 37.99 -36.06
CA SER A 140 -48.52 37.50 -34.71
C SER A 140 -49.96 37.76 -34.23
N SER A 141 -50.89 38.13 -35.11
CA SER A 141 -52.33 38.14 -34.83
C SER A 141 -53.11 37.19 -35.75
N TYR A 142 -54.30 36.78 -35.30
CA TYR A 142 -55.16 35.78 -35.95
C TYR A 142 -56.52 36.38 -36.32
N CYS A 143 -57.15 35.89 -37.37
CA CYS A 143 -58.46 36.38 -37.78
C CYS A 143 -59.60 35.69 -37.03
N ASP A 144 -60.35 36.44 -36.23
CA ASP A 144 -61.60 36.00 -35.61
C ASP A 144 -62.81 36.51 -36.42
N PRO A 145 -63.68 35.63 -36.97
CA PRO A 145 -64.90 36.00 -37.73
C PRO A 145 -65.97 36.81 -36.97
N LYS A 146 -65.67 37.32 -35.77
CA LYS A 146 -66.56 38.17 -34.96
C LYS A 146 -65.83 39.36 -34.33
N ALA A 147 -64.50 39.30 -34.23
CA ALA A 147 -63.68 40.28 -33.52
C ALA A 147 -62.51 40.86 -34.34
N ASN A 148 -62.37 40.49 -35.62
CA ASN A 148 -61.27 40.90 -36.50
C ASN A 148 -59.91 40.37 -36.03
N CYS A 149 -58.79 41.00 -36.41
CA CYS A 149 -57.45 40.58 -36.01
C CYS A 149 -57.25 40.67 -34.50
N ILE A 150 -57.11 39.52 -33.84
CA ILE A 150 -56.90 39.41 -32.39
C ILE A 150 -55.58 38.70 -32.06
N GLN A 151 -54.96 39.09 -30.96
CA GLN A 151 -53.66 38.56 -30.52
C GLN A 151 -53.73 37.12 -29.98
N THR A 152 -54.93 36.62 -29.66
CA THR A 152 -55.16 35.28 -29.09
C THR A 152 -56.45 34.70 -29.65
N LEU A 153 -56.35 33.72 -30.55
CA LEU A 153 -57.50 33.13 -31.23
C LEU A 153 -58.50 32.52 -30.23
N THR A 154 -59.73 33.05 -30.16
CA THR A 154 -60.75 32.58 -29.20
C THR A 154 -61.32 31.22 -29.61
N CYS A 155 -61.81 30.45 -28.64
CA CYS A 155 -62.34 29.11 -28.87
C CYS A 155 -63.36 28.67 -27.81
N THR A 156 -64.19 27.71 -28.20
CA THR A 156 -65.12 26.98 -27.32
C THR A 156 -64.68 25.53 -27.20
N PRO A 157 -64.61 24.93 -26.00
CA PRO A 157 -64.19 23.53 -25.85
C PRO A 157 -65.09 22.59 -26.66
N GLY A 158 -64.50 21.91 -27.65
CA GLY A 158 -65.20 21.05 -28.60
C GLY A 158 -65.35 21.62 -30.01
N ASP A 159 -64.92 22.85 -30.28
CA ASP A 159 -64.72 23.34 -31.66
C ASP A 159 -63.31 23.03 -32.21
N SER A 160 -63.18 23.12 -33.53
CA SER A 160 -61.95 22.90 -34.30
C SER A 160 -61.23 24.21 -34.65
N VAL A 161 -61.52 25.32 -33.97
CA VAL A 161 -60.94 26.63 -34.33
C VAL A 161 -59.42 26.62 -34.18
N CYS A 162 -58.90 25.86 -33.22
CA CYS A 162 -57.46 25.70 -33.01
C CYS A 162 -56.76 24.79 -34.04
N ASP A 163 -57.49 23.97 -34.81
CA ASP A 163 -56.88 23.02 -35.75
C ASP A 163 -56.20 23.72 -36.93
N ARG A 164 -56.62 24.94 -37.28
CA ARG A 164 -55.92 25.77 -38.29
C ARG A 164 -54.49 26.14 -37.88
N LEU A 165 -54.16 26.05 -36.59
CA LEU A 165 -52.82 26.32 -36.05
C LEU A 165 -51.95 25.05 -35.96
N ASN A 166 -52.53 23.87 -36.18
CA ASN A 166 -51.84 22.57 -36.13
C ASN A 166 -51.05 22.26 -37.43
N ILE A 167 -50.32 23.26 -37.93
CA ILE A 167 -49.55 23.19 -39.18
C ILE A 167 -48.21 22.45 -39.06
N ASP A 168 -47.68 22.33 -37.85
CA ASP A 168 -46.49 21.52 -37.53
C ASP A 168 -46.76 20.71 -36.26
N ALA A 169 -46.71 19.38 -36.38
CA ALA A 169 -46.89 18.47 -35.26
C ALA A 169 -45.76 18.57 -34.21
N CYS A 170 -44.58 19.03 -34.60
CA CYS A 170 -43.38 19.03 -33.76
C CYS A 170 -43.30 20.19 -32.76
N VAL A 171 -43.97 21.32 -33.02
CA VAL A 171 -44.03 22.44 -32.06
C VAL A 171 -45.07 22.24 -30.94
N GLY A 172 -45.90 21.21 -31.03
CA GLY A 172 -46.99 20.93 -30.08
C GLY A 172 -48.34 21.41 -30.60
N GLN A 173 -49.38 20.59 -30.41
CA GLN A 173 -50.71 20.87 -30.94
C GLN A 173 -51.43 21.98 -30.16
N PHE A 174 -51.96 22.96 -30.87
CA PHE A 174 -52.91 23.94 -30.35
C PHE A 174 -54.25 23.26 -30.04
N SER A 175 -54.79 23.56 -28.86
CA SER A 175 -56.07 23.06 -28.39
C SER A 175 -56.79 24.13 -27.57
N CYS A 176 -58.11 24.00 -27.42
CA CYS A 176 -58.89 25.02 -26.72
C CYS A 176 -58.75 24.90 -25.20
N ASP A 177 -58.23 25.94 -24.54
CA ASP A 177 -58.15 25.96 -23.08
C ASP A 177 -59.56 26.06 -22.47
N ALA A 178 -59.97 25.00 -21.76
CA ALA A 178 -61.31 24.89 -21.20
C ALA A 178 -61.64 25.98 -20.17
N VAL A 179 -60.64 26.59 -19.54
CA VAL A 179 -60.79 27.70 -18.58
C VAL A 179 -60.64 29.04 -19.29
N LYS A 180 -59.59 29.22 -20.11
CA LYS A 180 -59.22 30.52 -20.68
C LYS A 180 -59.98 30.92 -21.96
N LYS A 181 -60.62 29.97 -22.65
CA LYS A 181 -61.42 30.20 -23.88
C LYS A 181 -60.66 30.77 -25.08
N TYR A 182 -59.37 30.47 -25.17
CA TYR A 182 -58.56 30.71 -26.36
C TYR A 182 -57.63 29.52 -26.65
N CYS A 183 -57.17 29.42 -27.89
CA CYS A 183 -56.27 28.36 -28.33
C CYS A 183 -54.93 28.50 -27.61
N VAL A 184 -54.53 27.45 -26.88
CA VAL A 184 -53.21 27.35 -26.25
C VAL A 184 -52.41 26.28 -26.95
N GLN A 185 -51.13 26.57 -27.19
CA GLN A 185 -50.17 25.60 -27.66
C GLN A 185 -49.95 24.56 -26.55
N GLY A 186 -50.20 23.29 -26.84
CA GLY A 186 -49.84 22.18 -25.96
C GLY A 186 -48.33 22.06 -25.79
N ALA A 187 -47.89 21.29 -24.80
CA ALA A 187 -46.46 20.96 -24.68
C ALA A 187 -45.95 20.29 -25.96
N LYS A 188 -44.73 20.64 -26.39
CA LYS A 188 -44.09 20.01 -27.54
C LYS A 188 -44.01 18.48 -27.34
N PRO A 189 -44.23 17.64 -28.37
CA PRO A 189 -44.31 16.19 -28.19
C PRO A 189 -42.96 15.58 -27.80
N CYS A 190 -41.87 16.23 -28.23
CA CYS A 190 -40.50 15.83 -27.95
C CYS A 190 -39.92 16.77 -26.87
N PRO A 191 -39.94 16.39 -25.58
CA PRO A 191 -39.26 17.15 -24.54
C PRO A 191 -37.75 17.22 -24.80
N ASP A 192 -37.11 18.30 -24.35
CA ASP A 192 -35.65 18.35 -24.31
C ASP A 192 -35.13 17.33 -23.30
N ARG A 193 -33.94 16.79 -23.54
CA ARG A 193 -33.24 15.89 -22.61
C ARG A 193 -31.88 16.49 -22.29
N ALA A 194 -31.39 16.31 -21.06
CA ALA A 194 -30.14 16.93 -20.65
C ALA A 194 -28.98 16.41 -21.52
N ASN A 195 -28.16 17.34 -22.01
CA ASN A 195 -26.99 17.06 -22.83
C ASN A 195 -27.25 16.29 -24.17
N ALA A 196 -28.50 16.28 -24.66
CA ALA A 196 -28.84 15.69 -25.96
C ALA A 196 -29.48 16.71 -26.91
N ALA A 197 -29.21 16.57 -28.20
CA ALA A 197 -29.91 17.25 -29.27
C ALA A 197 -31.23 16.53 -29.56
N THR A 198 -32.35 17.22 -29.35
CA THR A 198 -33.69 16.73 -29.70
C THR A 198 -34.01 17.06 -31.16
N ALA A 199 -34.41 16.05 -31.92
CA ALA A 199 -34.97 16.19 -33.26
C ALA A 199 -36.39 15.60 -33.31
N CYS A 200 -37.26 16.21 -34.11
CA CYS A 200 -38.62 15.75 -34.34
C CYS A 200 -38.89 15.67 -35.84
N THR A 201 -39.65 14.66 -36.26
CA THR A 201 -40.06 14.47 -37.65
C THR A 201 -41.55 14.14 -37.71
N ALA A 202 -42.29 14.75 -38.64
CA ALA A 202 -43.72 14.50 -38.82
C ALA A 202 -43.94 13.30 -39.77
N ALA A 203 -44.04 12.10 -39.22
CA ALA A 203 -44.29 10.88 -39.98
C ALA A 203 -45.80 10.62 -40.10
N GLY A 204 -46.39 10.90 -41.28
CA GLY A 204 -47.82 10.68 -41.51
C GLY A 204 -48.76 11.55 -40.67
N GLY A 205 -48.28 12.72 -40.21
CA GLY A 205 -49.01 13.63 -39.31
C GLY A 205 -48.79 13.36 -37.81
N ALA A 206 -48.15 12.26 -37.43
CA ALA A 206 -47.73 12.01 -36.05
C ALA A 206 -46.30 12.51 -35.81
N PRO A 207 -45.99 13.10 -34.64
CA PRO A 207 -44.63 13.49 -34.29
C PRO A 207 -43.81 12.26 -33.85
N ALA A 208 -42.69 12.02 -34.53
CA ALA A 208 -41.70 11.01 -34.18
C ALA A 208 -40.42 11.70 -33.67
N CYS A 209 -40.10 11.45 -32.40
CA CYS A 209 -38.97 12.04 -31.71
C CYS A 209 -37.71 11.19 -31.83
N THR A 210 -36.55 11.83 -31.98
CA THR A 210 -35.24 11.22 -31.79
C THR A 210 -34.37 12.13 -30.94
N TRP A 211 -33.46 11.54 -30.17
CA TRP A 211 -32.48 12.26 -29.38
C TRP A 211 -31.09 11.67 -29.66
N MET A 212 -30.08 12.53 -29.73
CA MET A 212 -28.68 12.13 -29.88
C MET A 212 -27.85 12.89 -28.85
N CYS A 213 -26.91 12.24 -28.18
CA CYS A 213 -26.03 12.94 -27.25
C CYS A 213 -25.23 14.05 -27.95
N ASN A 214 -25.07 15.18 -27.25
CA ASN A 214 -24.18 16.24 -27.69
C ASN A 214 -22.73 15.72 -27.74
N ALA A 215 -21.87 16.38 -28.53
CA ALA A 215 -20.46 16.00 -28.61
C ALA A 215 -19.82 15.92 -27.20
N THR A 216 -19.05 14.86 -26.96
CA THR A 216 -18.47 14.45 -25.66
C THR A 216 -19.45 13.91 -24.61
N TYR A 217 -20.74 13.75 -24.89
CA TYR A 217 -21.70 13.12 -23.96
C TYR A 217 -22.09 11.70 -24.38
N VAL A 218 -22.44 10.88 -23.40
CA VAL A 218 -22.86 9.48 -23.55
C VAL A 218 -24.09 9.20 -22.67
N ASP A 219 -25.09 8.56 -23.26
CA ASP A 219 -26.19 7.87 -22.57
C ASP A 219 -25.62 6.58 -21.96
N LEU A 220 -25.58 6.50 -20.63
CA LEU A 220 -25.00 5.35 -19.93
C LEU A 220 -26.01 4.23 -19.64
N ASN A 221 -27.32 4.49 -19.73
CA ASN A 221 -28.36 3.54 -19.32
C ASN A 221 -29.20 2.99 -20.50
N GLY A 222 -29.04 3.56 -21.70
CA GLY A 222 -29.73 3.21 -22.93
C GLY A 222 -31.15 3.77 -23.04
N ASP A 223 -31.64 4.53 -22.05
CA ASP A 223 -33.05 4.90 -21.92
C ASP A 223 -33.51 5.97 -22.92
N LEU A 224 -32.55 6.67 -23.53
CA LEU A 224 -32.77 7.64 -24.61
C LEU A 224 -33.35 6.97 -25.87
N SER A 225 -33.15 5.64 -25.99
CA SER A 225 -33.56 4.81 -27.13
C SER A 225 -34.94 4.15 -26.97
N VAL A 226 -35.54 4.21 -25.77
CA VAL A 226 -36.73 3.41 -25.43
C VAL A 226 -38.02 4.08 -25.92
N VAL A 227 -39.00 3.29 -26.35
CA VAL A 227 -40.30 3.78 -26.86
C VAL A 227 -41.46 3.06 -26.15
N PRO A 228 -42.44 3.78 -25.55
CA PRO A 228 -42.43 5.23 -25.33
C PRO A 228 -41.26 5.64 -24.42
N PRO A 229 -40.62 6.80 -24.66
CA PRO A 229 -39.52 7.26 -23.83
C PRO A 229 -39.93 7.36 -22.37
N ALA A 230 -39.11 6.79 -21.49
CA ALA A 230 -39.30 6.88 -20.06
C ALA A 230 -39.10 8.33 -19.56
N ALA A 231 -39.02 8.50 -18.24
CA ALA A 231 -38.46 9.69 -17.60
C ALA A 231 -36.92 9.77 -17.78
N SER A 232 -36.45 9.54 -19.01
CA SER A 232 -35.04 9.60 -19.43
C SER A 232 -34.37 10.89 -18.98
N ASN A 233 -33.23 10.74 -18.30
CA ASN A 233 -32.43 11.86 -17.82
C ASN A 233 -31.53 12.49 -18.91
N GLY A 234 -31.27 11.77 -20.01
CA GLY A 234 -30.70 12.32 -21.24
C GLY A 234 -29.40 11.63 -21.65
N CYS A 235 -28.28 12.35 -21.51
CA CYS A 235 -26.94 11.77 -21.60
C CYS A 235 -26.15 12.21 -20.37
N GLU A 236 -25.88 11.27 -19.47
CA GLU A 236 -25.48 11.51 -18.08
C GLU A 236 -23.99 11.83 -17.99
N CYS A 237 -23.20 11.13 -18.79
CA CYS A 237 -21.76 11.14 -18.67
C CYS A 237 -21.14 12.10 -19.68
N LYS A 238 -20.14 12.85 -19.23
CA LYS A 238 -19.34 13.74 -20.07
C LYS A 238 -17.91 13.21 -20.14
N SER A 239 -17.54 12.74 -21.32
CA SER A 239 -16.18 12.32 -21.65
C SER A 239 -15.24 13.53 -21.54
N THR A 240 -14.22 13.40 -20.68
CA THR A 240 -13.29 14.48 -20.31
C THR A 240 -11.81 14.05 -20.36
N ASP A 241 -11.50 12.76 -20.22
CA ASP A 241 -10.19 12.17 -20.54
C ASP A 241 -10.37 10.83 -21.29
N PRO A 242 -10.02 10.72 -22.58
CA PRO A 242 -10.16 9.47 -23.33
C PRO A 242 -9.21 8.36 -22.85
N ASN A 243 -8.15 8.70 -22.10
CA ASN A 243 -7.25 7.70 -21.52
C ASN A 243 -7.82 7.04 -20.27
N ASP A 244 -8.74 7.74 -19.60
CA ASP A 244 -9.27 7.49 -18.25
C ASP A 244 -8.37 6.61 -17.38
N ARG A 245 -7.33 7.21 -16.78
CA ARG A 245 -6.44 6.49 -15.87
C ARG A 245 -7.05 6.46 -14.47
N PRO A 246 -7.25 5.29 -13.83
CA PRO A 246 -7.93 5.23 -12.54
C PRO A 246 -7.25 6.07 -11.45
N THR A 247 -8.03 6.91 -10.79
CA THR A 247 -7.59 7.71 -9.64
C THR A 247 -8.44 7.38 -8.40
N LEU A 248 -8.00 7.81 -7.21
CA LEU A 248 -8.77 7.65 -5.98
C LEU A 248 -10.08 8.45 -5.95
N ALA A 249 -10.32 9.34 -6.93
CA ALA A 249 -11.59 10.05 -7.08
C ALA A 249 -12.71 9.17 -7.67
N ASN A 250 -12.37 8.04 -8.32
CA ASN A 250 -13.31 7.11 -8.95
C ASN A 250 -14.29 7.80 -9.93
N VAL A 251 -13.76 8.67 -10.79
CA VAL A 251 -14.47 9.25 -11.93
C VAL A 251 -14.29 8.34 -13.14
N ASP A 252 -15.36 8.03 -13.87
CA ASP A 252 -15.31 7.52 -15.25
C ASP A 252 -15.05 8.74 -16.16
N GLY A 253 -13.83 8.85 -16.68
CA GLY A 253 -13.37 9.97 -17.49
C GLY A 253 -13.66 9.84 -18.99
N ASN A 254 -13.88 8.63 -19.52
CA ASN A 254 -14.08 8.40 -20.95
C ASN A 254 -15.54 8.07 -21.33
N CYS A 255 -16.37 7.71 -20.35
CA CYS A 255 -17.73 7.20 -20.44
C CYS A 255 -17.86 5.79 -21.03
N ASP A 256 -16.90 4.88 -20.77
CA ASP A 256 -16.99 3.47 -21.16
C ASP A 256 -17.70 2.56 -20.15
N GLY A 257 -18.10 3.11 -18.99
CA GLY A 257 -18.97 2.45 -18.00
C GLY A 257 -18.24 1.91 -16.77
N ILE A 258 -16.92 2.08 -16.68
CA ILE A 258 -16.13 1.80 -15.47
C ILE A 258 -15.17 2.96 -15.16
N VAL A 259 -14.50 2.90 -14.00
CA VAL A 259 -13.35 3.77 -13.74
C VAL A 259 -12.12 3.09 -14.32
N GLY A 260 -11.60 3.58 -15.44
CA GLY A 260 -10.43 3.05 -16.11
C GLY A 260 -10.73 2.56 -17.53
N ASN A 261 -10.00 3.06 -18.53
CA ASN A 261 -10.23 2.68 -19.93
C ASN A 261 -10.17 1.15 -20.19
N ILE A 262 -11.29 0.55 -20.59
CA ILE A 262 -11.47 -0.90 -20.81
C ILE A 262 -10.51 -1.44 -21.89
N ALA A 263 -10.29 -0.67 -22.96
CA ALA A 263 -9.44 -1.09 -24.06
C ALA A 263 -7.96 -1.21 -23.64
N ASN A 264 -7.53 -0.45 -22.63
CA ASN A 264 -6.16 -0.41 -22.12
C ASN A 264 -5.91 -1.30 -20.89
N ALA A 265 -6.87 -2.14 -20.49
CA ALA A 265 -6.79 -2.97 -19.29
C ALA A 265 -6.72 -4.48 -19.54
N ILE A 266 -6.23 -5.22 -18.54
CA ILE A 266 -6.39 -6.66 -18.35
C ILE A 266 -7.12 -6.89 -17.01
N PHE A 267 -8.23 -7.62 -17.05
CA PHE A 267 -9.16 -7.79 -15.95
C PHE A 267 -8.88 -9.07 -15.14
N VAL A 268 -9.00 -9.01 -13.81
CA VAL A 268 -8.69 -10.10 -12.87
C VAL A 268 -9.82 -10.30 -11.86
N ASP A 269 -10.27 -11.54 -11.69
CA ASP A 269 -11.24 -11.93 -10.67
C ASP A 269 -10.92 -13.32 -10.11
N THR A 270 -10.66 -13.40 -8.80
CA THR A 270 -10.26 -14.66 -8.16
C THR A 270 -11.37 -15.73 -8.13
N LEU A 271 -12.63 -15.35 -8.28
CA LEU A 271 -13.79 -16.24 -8.12
C LEU A 271 -14.15 -16.94 -9.43
N THR A 272 -14.27 -16.16 -10.51
CA THR A 272 -14.74 -16.61 -11.84
C THR A 272 -13.64 -16.69 -12.89
N GLY A 273 -12.48 -16.05 -12.64
CA GLY A 273 -11.38 -16.00 -13.59
C GLY A 273 -10.63 -17.31 -13.79
N ASN A 274 -9.91 -17.37 -14.91
CA ASN A 274 -9.00 -18.47 -15.29
C ASN A 274 -7.79 -17.86 -16.00
N ASP A 275 -6.57 -18.28 -15.66
CA ASP A 275 -5.36 -17.68 -16.21
C ASP A 275 -5.10 -17.98 -17.69
N GLY A 276 -5.78 -19.01 -18.24
CA GLY A 276 -5.86 -19.27 -19.67
C GLY A 276 -6.78 -18.33 -20.46
N ASN A 277 -7.61 -17.52 -19.78
CA ASN A 277 -8.48 -16.54 -20.43
C ASN A 277 -7.68 -15.38 -21.05
N PRO A 278 -8.24 -14.61 -22.00
CA PRO A 278 -7.60 -13.38 -22.50
C PRO A 278 -7.45 -12.28 -21.43
N GLY A 279 -8.28 -12.27 -20.39
CA GLY A 279 -8.29 -11.21 -19.38
C GLY A 279 -9.19 -10.03 -19.74
N THR A 280 -10.38 -10.30 -20.29
CA THR A 280 -11.44 -9.29 -20.53
C THR A 280 -12.45 -9.29 -19.38
N MET A 281 -13.33 -8.28 -19.29
CA MET A 281 -14.38 -8.22 -18.26
C MET A 281 -15.27 -9.48 -18.19
N ALA A 282 -15.50 -10.14 -19.33
CA ALA A 282 -16.30 -11.37 -19.43
C ALA A 282 -15.48 -12.67 -19.35
N GLN A 283 -14.16 -12.58 -19.52
CA GLN A 283 -13.22 -13.70 -19.36
C GLN A 283 -11.96 -13.20 -18.62
N PRO A 284 -12.07 -12.91 -17.31
CA PRO A 284 -10.96 -12.36 -16.55
C PRO A 284 -9.89 -13.41 -16.23
N LYS A 285 -8.67 -12.95 -15.93
CA LYS A 285 -7.61 -13.76 -15.32
C LYS A 285 -8.02 -14.13 -13.88
N LYS A 286 -7.42 -15.19 -13.33
CA LYS A 286 -7.63 -15.60 -11.94
C LYS A 286 -6.60 -14.97 -11.00
N THR A 287 -5.35 -14.93 -11.42
CA THR A 287 -4.22 -14.41 -10.64
C THR A 287 -3.73 -13.07 -11.18
N ILE A 288 -3.28 -12.22 -10.27
CA ILE A 288 -2.72 -10.90 -10.57
C ILE A 288 -1.40 -11.07 -11.34
N GLN A 289 -0.58 -12.07 -11.02
CA GLN A 289 0.67 -12.33 -11.72
C GLN A 289 0.49 -12.78 -13.18
N ALA A 290 -0.54 -13.58 -13.48
CA ALA A 290 -0.88 -13.94 -14.86
C ALA A 290 -1.41 -12.74 -15.64
N ALA A 291 -2.15 -11.85 -14.98
CA ALA A 291 -2.62 -10.59 -15.56
C ALA A 291 -1.47 -9.63 -15.88
N ILE A 292 -0.55 -9.39 -14.94
CA ILE A 292 0.65 -8.56 -15.17
C ILE A 292 1.46 -9.11 -16.34
N SER A 293 1.67 -10.43 -16.41
CA SER A 293 2.40 -11.06 -17.52
C SER A 293 1.70 -10.86 -18.87
N THR A 294 0.37 -10.89 -18.89
CA THR A 294 -0.44 -10.69 -20.11
C THR A 294 -0.47 -9.22 -20.54
N ALA A 295 -0.60 -8.30 -19.57
CA ALA A 295 -0.61 -6.86 -19.78
C ALA A 295 0.75 -6.33 -20.24
N GLY A 296 1.85 -6.91 -19.73
CA GLY A 296 3.22 -6.64 -20.17
C GLY A 296 3.54 -7.12 -21.58
N ALA A 297 2.92 -8.22 -22.01
CA ALA A 297 3.06 -8.78 -23.36
C ALA A 297 2.16 -8.08 -24.41
N ALA A 298 1.22 -7.23 -23.98
CA ALA A 298 0.36 -6.47 -24.87
C ALA A 298 1.13 -5.33 -25.58
N VAL A 299 0.66 -4.97 -26.78
CA VAL A 299 1.17 -3.85 -27.56
C VAL A 299 -0.01 -2.96 -27.97
N PRO A 300 -0.16 -1.74 -27.41
CA PRO A 300 0.65 -1.17 -26.32
C PRO A 300 0.52 -1.95 -25.00
N THR A 301 1.49 -1.74 -24.10
CA THR A 301 1.46 -2.27 -22.73
C THR A 301 0.19 -1.81 -22.02
N LYS A 302 -0.45 -2.71 -21.28
CA LYS A 302 -1.71 -2.45 -20.56
C LYS A 302 -1.52 -2.33 -19.05
N ASP A 303 -2.51 -1.75 -18.39
CA ASP A 303 -2.67 -1.81 -16.93
C ASP A 303 -3.55 -3.01 -16.53
N VAL A 304 -3.64 -3.29 -15.22
CA VAL A 304 -4.33 -4.46 -14.64
C VAL A 304 -5.40 -4.01 -13.63
N TYR A 305 -6.66 -4.38 -13.86
CA TYR A 305 -7.80 -4.01 -12.99
C TYR A 305 -8.29 -5.25 -12.22
N VAL A 306 -8.33 -5.16 -10.89
CA VAL A 306 -8.47 -6.31 -9.99
C VAL A 306 -9.74 -6.22 -9.16
N SER A 307 -10.64 -7.19 -9.37
CA SER A 307 -11.88 -7.38 -8.62
C SER A 307 -11.62 -7.62 -7.12
N LYS A 308 -12.56 -7.25 -6.26
CA LYS A 308 -12.54 -7.46 -4.81
C LYS A 308 -12.34 -8.95 -4.47
N GLY A 309 -11.61 -9.22 -3.39
CA GLY A 309 -11.31 -10.59 -2.99
C GLY A 309 -9.91 -10.75 -2.39
N THR A 310 -9.54 -12.00 -2.12
CA THR A 310 -8.22 -12.36 -1.58
C THR A 310 -7.49 -13.24 -2.57
N TYR A 311 -6.31 -12.78 -3.00
CA TYR A 311 -5.45 -13.40 -4.00
C TYR A 311 -4.24 -14.02 -3.30
N PRO A 312 -4.19 -15.35 -3.11
CA PRO A 312 -3.17 -16.02 -2.30
C PRO A 312 -1.86 -16.25 -3.11
N GLU A 313 -1.23 -15.16 -3.53
CA GLU A 313 -0.06 -15.15 -4.43
C GLU A 313 0.98 -14.10 -4.00
N THR A 314 2.26 -14.35 -4.33
CA THR A 314 3.32 -13.33 -4.26
C THR A 314 3.36 -12.62 -5.62
N VAL A 315 3.23 -11.30 -5.66
CA VAL A 315 3.17 -10.52 -6.91
C VAL A 315 4.50 -9.81 -7.21
N THR A 316 4.97 -9.93 -8.44
CA THR A 316 6.09 -9.17 -9.00
C THR A 316 5.57 -8.19 -10.06
N MET A 317 5.79 -6.89 -9.82
CA MET A 317 5.43 -5.79 -10.72
C MET A 317 6.33 -5.76 -11.95
N LEU A 318 5.81 -5.26 -13.07
CA LEU A 318 6.52 -5.14 -14.35
C LEU A 318 6.52 -3.70 -14.84
N ALA A 319 7.59 -3.30 -15.54
CA ALA A 319 7.81 -1.92 -15.98
C ALA A 319 6.70 -1.41 -16.92
N GLY A 320 5.87 -0.50 -16.42
CA GLY A 320 4.77 0.11 -17.17
C GLY A 320 3.48 -0.70 -17.15
N VAL A 321 3.33 -1.65 -16.23
CA VAL A 321 2.08 -2.37 -15.95
C VAL A 321 1.62 -2.01 -14.55
N SER A 322 0.67 -1.08 -14.45
CA SER A 322 0.10 -0.65 -13.18
C SER A 322 -1.00 -1.61 -12.72
N VAL A 323 -1.19 -1.74 -11.41
CA VAL A 323 -2.20 -2.62 -10.81
C VAL A 323 -3.15 -1.80 -9.95
N PHE A 324 -4.43 -1.82 -10.32
CA PHE A 324 -5.50 -1.09 -9.65
C PHE A 324 -6.48 -2.07 -9.00
N GLY A 325 -6.56 -2.04 -7.66
CA GLY A 325 -7.65 -2.66 -6.91
C GLY A 325 -8.89 -1.79 -6.85
N GLY A 326 -9.92 -2.27 -6.14
CA GLY A 326 -11.16 -1.54 -5.88
C GLY A 326 -12.31 -1.85 -6.82
N TYR A 327 -12.18 -2.82 -7.73
CA TYR A 327 -13.23 -3.19 -8.70
C TYR A 327 -14.14 -4.29 -8.14
N ASP A 328 -15.30 -4.51 -8.76
CA ASP A 328 -16.18 -5.63 -8.44
C ASP A 328 -16.80 -6.26 -9.69
N ALA A 329 -16.26 -7.40 -10.13
CA ALA A 329 -16.73 -8.11 -11.31
C ALA A 329 -18.21 -8.52 -11.24
N ALA A 330 -18.76 -8.70 -10.03
CA ALA A 330 -20.18 -9.04 -9.82
C ALA A 330 -21.13 -7.84 -9.97
N THR A 331 -20.62 -6.61 -10.03
CA THR A 331 -21.41 -5.38 -10.22
C THR A 331 -20.86 -4.56 -11.41
N MET A 332 -20.74 -5.23 -12.56
CA MET A 332 -20.25 -4.63 -13.82
C MET A 332 -18.88 -3.96 -13.72
N TRP A 333 -18.00 -4.45 -12.84
CA TRP A 333 -16.69 -3.87 -12.55
C TRP A 333 -16.75 -2.45 -11.96
N SER A 334 -17.82 -2.13 -11.23
CA SER A 334 -17.91 -0.87 -10.47
C SER A 334 -16.72 -0.69 -9.51
N ARG A 335 -16.23 0.56 -9.39
CA ARG A 335 -15.04 0.87 -8.57
C ARG A 335 -15.39 1.66 -7.31
N ALA A 336 -15.00 1.14 -6.14
CA ALA A 336 -15.27 1.77 -4.86
C ALA A 336 -14.24 1.38 -3.78
N ALA A 337 -14.02 2.26 -2.79
CA ALA A 337 -13.13 1.98 -1.65
C ALA A 337 -13.59 0.80 -0.76
N THR A 338 -14.86 0.41 -0.86
CA THR A 338 -15.44 -0.78 -0.19
C THR A 338 -15.11 -2.11 -0.88
N ASN A 339 -14.66 -2.08 -2.13
CA ASN A 339 -14.42 -3.26 -2.95
C ASN A 339 -13.00 -3.79 -2.71
N VAL A 340 -12.72 -4.25 -1.48
CA VAL A 340 -11.36 -4.53 -1.01
C VAL A 340 -10.67 -5.65 -1.81
N THR A 341 -9.65 -5.27 -2.57
CA THR A 341 -8.68 -6.17 -3.20
C THR A 341 -7.54 -6.46 -2.22
N THR A 342 -7.25 -7.75 -1.95
CA THR A 342 -6.17 -8.17 -1.03
C THR A 342 -5.19 -9.13 -1.69
N ILE A 343 -3.92 -8.73 -1.82
CA ILE A 343 -2.79 -9.63 -2.08
C ILE A 343 -2.41 -10.28 -0.74
N ALA A 344 -2.61 -11.59 -0.64
CA ALA A 344 -2.25 -12.40 0.52
C ALA A 344 -1.04 -13.27 0.17
N SER A 345 0.15 -12.68 0.21
CA SER A 345 1.38 -13.37 -0.13
C SER A 345 1.61 -14.59 0.76
N ASN A 346 2.10 -15.66 0.13
CA ASN A 346 2.53 -16.90 0.76
C ASN A 346 4.02 -16.88 1.15
N THR A 347 4.74 -15.79 0.88
CA THR A 347 6.15 -15.58 1.25
C THR A 347 6.31 -14.40 2.20
N SER A 348 7.53 -14.15 2.70
CA SER A 348 7.82 -12.95 3.50
C SER A 348 7.99 -11.67 2.66
N VAL A 349 7.71 -11.70 1.35
CA VAL A 349 7.61 -10.51 0.49
C VAL A 349 6.16 -10.40 -0.02
N GLY A 350 5.48 -9.29 0.26
CA GLY A 350 4.10 -9.07 -0.20
C GLY A 350 4.05 -8.77 -1.71
N VAL A 351 4.76 -7.72 -2.13
CA VAL A 351 4.96 -7.35 -3.54
C VAL A 351 6.45 -7.08 -3.79
N LEU A 352 6.97 -7.57 -4.92
CA LEU A 352 8.30 -7.25 -5.44
C LEU A 352 8.19 -6.27 -6.60
N ALA A 353 8.97 -5.19 -6.57
CA ALA A 353 9.05 -4.18 -7.64
C ALA A 353 10.51 -4.01 -8.06
N GLY A 354 10.94 -4.85 -9.01
CA GLY A 354 12.35 -4.95 -9.44
C GLY A 354 12.58 -4.39 -10.84
N GLY A 355 13.60 -3.54 -11.00
CA GLY A 355 14.10 -3.12 -12.32
C GLY A 355 13.12 -2.29 -13.16
N LEU A 356 12.24 -1.51 -12.53
CA LEU A 356 11.20 -0.78 -13.26
C LEU A 356 11.79 0.39 -14.08
N THR A 357 11.76 0.24 -15.41
CA THR A 357 12.27 1.17 -16.43
C THR A 357 11.20 2.09 -17.04
N LYS A 358 9.94 1.94 -16.61
CA LYS A 358 8.82 2.85 -16.90
C LYS A 358 8.09 3.15 -15.59
N LEU A 359 7.39 4.28 -15.52
CA LEU A 359 6.47 4.59 -14.42
C LEU A 359 5.48 3.44 -14.22
N THR A 360 5.32 3.00 -12.97
CA THR A 360 4.47 1.88 -12.59
C THR A 360 3.75 2.22 -11.28
N GLU A 361 2.48 1.89 -11.16
CA GLU A 361 1.66 2.22 -9.97
C GLU A 361 1.00 0.97 -9.38
N LEU A 362 0.87 0.92 -8.05
CA LEU A 362 0.01 0.01 -7.31
C LEU A 362 -1.00 0.85 -6.52
N GLN A 363 -2.28 0.74 -6.84
CA GLN A 363 -3.32 1.61 -6.29
C GLN A 363 -4.51 0.84 -5.69
N SER A 364 -5.02 1.28 -4.53
CA SER A 364 -6.22 0.72 -3.87
C SER A 364 -6.15 -0.79 -3.55
N VAL A 365 -4.95 -1.30 -3.29
CA VAL A 365 -4.71 -2.71 -2.92
C VAL A 365 -4.28 -2.83 -1.46
N THR A 366 -4.84 -3.82 -0.75
CA THR A 366 -4.30 -4.31 0.52
C THR A 366 -3.24 -5.36 0.24
N VAL A 367 -2.04 -5.24 0.80
CA VAL A 367 -0.94 -6.21 0.67
C VAL A 367 -0.64 -6.79 2.05
N THR A 368 -0.50 -8.11 2.14
CA THR A 368 -0.06 -8.79 3.37
C THR A 368 1.06 -9.78 3.06
N ALA A 369 2.13 -9.72 3.84
CA ALA A 369 3.28 -10.64 3.78
C ALA A 369 3.30 -11.58 4.98
N GLN A 370 3.86 -12.78 4.80
CA GLN A 370 4.05 -13.73 5.89
C GLN A 370 5.14 -13.29 6.85
N ASN A 371 5.05 -13.79 8.09
CA ASN A 371 6.16 -13.77 9.03
C ASN A 371 7.37 -14.49 8.41
N ALA A 372 8.55 -13.88 8.49
CA ALA A 372 9.78 -14.50 8.06
C ALA A 372 10.15 -15.66 8.99
N THR A 373 10.78 -16.69 8.41
CA THR A 373 11.26 -17.89 9.13
C THR A 373 12.66 -18.26 8.65
N GLY A 374 13.40 -18.98 9.49
CA GLY A 374 14.78 -19.37 9.19
C GLY A 374 15.77 -18.19 9.23
N GLN A 375 16.98 -18.46 8.74
CA GLN A 375 18.14 -17.58 8.78
C GLN A 375 18.88 -17.60 7.43
N ASP A 376 19.72 -16.60 7.20
CA ASP A 376 20.68 -16.55 6.10
C ASP A 376 21.90 -17.48 6.36
N ALA A 377 22.83 -17.54 5.41
CA ALA A 377 24.04 -18.37 5.48
C ALA A 377 25.07 -17.89 6.53
N GLN A 378 24.86 -16.72 7.13
CA GLN A 378 25.64 -16.11 8.21
C GLN A 378 24.86 -16.17 9.55
N GLY A 379 23.71 -16.86 9.59
CA GLY A 379 22.85 -16.98 10.76
C GLY A 379 22.01 -15.74 11.04
N GLY A 380 22.06 -14.69 10.22
CA GLY A 380 21.18 -13.53 10.36
C GLY A 380 19.72 -13.93 10.18
N GLY A 381 18.82 -13.37 10.98
CA GLY A 381 17.40 -13.66 10.88
C GLY A 381 16.80 -13.17 9.56
N ASN A 382 16.05 -14.03 8.87
CA ASN A 382 15.32 -13.63 7.65
C ASN A 382 14.30 -12.51 7.95
N SER A 383 14.08 -11.63 6.97
CA SER A 383 13.24 -10.43 7.12
C SER A 383 11.92 -10.54 6.34
N SER A 384 10.93 -9.75 6.76
CA SER A 384 9.62 -9.64 6.10
C SER A 384 9.38 -8.23 5.57
N TYR A 385 8.78 -8.14 4.39
CA TYR A 385 8.65 -6.95 3.55
C TYR A 385 7.21 -6.88 3.02
N GLY A 386 6.47 -5.81 3.32
CA GLY A 386 5.16 -5.57 2.70
C GLY A 386 5.32 -5.30 1.19
N ILE A 387 6.22 -4.38 0.84
CA ILE A 387 6.71 -4.16 -0.52
C ILE A 387 8.24 -4.10 -0.51
N LEU A 388 8.89 -4.76 -1.46
CA LEU A 388 10.33 -4.67 -1.72
C LEU A 388 10.57 -4.03 -3.10
N VAL A 389 11.11 -2.81 -3.12
CA VAL A 389 11.39 -2.04 -4.34
C VAL A 389 12.91 -1.96 -4.57
N VAL A 390 13.39 -2.44 -5.72
CA VAL A 390 14.82 -2.58 -6.02
C VAL A 390 15.15 -2.15 -7.44
N ASN A 391 16.24 -1.39 -7.59
CA ASN A 391 16.81 -0.94 -8.87
C ASN A 391 15.79 -0.31 -9.85
N SER A 392 14.76 0.35 -9.32
CA SER A 392 13.59 0.87 -10.04
C SER A 392 13.68 2.40 -10.17
N SER A 393 14.50 2.85 -11.12
CA SER A 393 14.85 4.27 -11.28
C SER A 393 13.79 5.10 -12.01
N ALA A 394 12.92 4.49 -12.83
CA ALA A 394 11.90 5.23 -13.58
C ALA A 394 10.72 5.72 -12.71
N GLY A 395 10.55 5.15 -11.51
CA GLY A 395 9.52 5.53 -10.54
C GLY A 395 8.51 4.42 -10.28
N PHE A 396 8.28 4.14 -8.98
CA PHE A 396 7.18 3.29 -8.51
C PHE A 396 6.30 4.04 -7.52
N THR A 397 4.99 4.05 -7.76
CA THR A 397 4.01 4.79 -6.96
C THR A 397 3.08 3.82 -6.23
N VAL A 398 2.98 3.96 -4.90
CA VAL A 398 2.08 3.18 -4.03
C VAL A 398 0.99 4.11 -3.51
N ASN A 399 -0.27 3.91 -3.92
CA ASN A 399 -1.30 4.95 -3.85
C ASN A 399 -2.63 4.44 -3.24
N GLY A 400 -3.04 4.99 -2.10
CA GLY A 400 -4.25 4.53 -1.39
C GLY A 400 -4.21 3.08 -0.91
N CYS A 401 -3.02 2.50 -0.74
CA CYS A 401 -2.84 1.10 -0.36
C CYS A 401 -2.92 0.89 1.16
N THR A 402 -3.07 -0.38 1.57
CA THR A 402 -2.85 -0.82 2.97
C THR A 402 -1.81 -1.93 3.00
N ILE A 403 -0.64 -1.67 3.57
CA ILE A 403 0.53 -2.55 3.50
C ILE A 403 0.84 -3.16 4.87
N GLY A 404 0.74 -4.49 5.00
CA GLY A 404 1.01 -5.24 6.22
C GLY A 404 2.22 -6.17 6.10
N ALA A 405 3.27 -5.91 6.86
CA ALA A 405 4.45 -6.77 6.94
C ALA A 405 4.29 -7.89 7.98
N GLY A 406 5.00 -9.00 7.79
CA GLY A 406 5.14 -10.06 8.79
C GLY A 406 6.19 -9.71 9.86
N THR A 407 6.36 -10.56 10.88
CA THR A 407 7.49 -10.44 11.82
C THR A 407 8.81 -10.81 11.14
N GLY A 408 9.93 -10.29 11.65
CA GLY A 408 11.26 -10.80 11.33
C GLY A 408 11.58 -12.10 12.09
N ALA A 409 12.48 -12.91 11.55
CA ALA A 409 12.96 -14.15 12.19
C ALA A 409 14.13 -13.89 13.16
N ALA A 410 14.33 -14.78 14.12
CA ALA A 410 15.40 -14.64 15.10
C ALA A 410 16.77 -15.05 14.55
N GLY A 411 17.83 -14.33 14.92
CA GLY A 411 19.22 -14.62 14.55
C GLY A 411 19.83 -15.80 15.31
N ALA A 412 20.86 -16.40 14.74
CA ALA A 412 21.54 -17.57 15.26
C ALA A 412 22.32 -17.27 16.55
N ALA A 413 22.26 -18.19 17.52
CA ALA A 413 23.14 -18.14 18.67
C ALA A 413 24.59 -18.49 18.26
N GLY A 414 25.55 -17.72 18.77
CA GLY A 414 26.97 -17.94 18.56
C GLY A 414 27.49 -19.19 19.25
N ALA A 415 28.44 -19.87 18.61
CA ALA A 415 29.06 -21.07 19.15
C ALA A 415 29.95 -20.73 20.37
N THR A 416 29.83 -21.53 21.43
CA THR A 416 30.79 -21.47 22.55
C THR A 416 32.16 -21.97 22.07
N GLY A 417 33.22 -21.27 22.46
CA GLY A 417 34.57 -21.60 22.04
C GLY A 417 35.04 -22.99 22.48
N GLY A 418 35.97 -23.59 21.73
CA GLY A 418 36.59 -24.86 22.10
C GLY A 418 37.42 -24.75 23.39
N ASN A 419 37.34 -25.77 24.26
CA ASN A 419 38.14 -25.81 25.49
C ASN A 419 39.63 -25.95 25.19
N GLY A 420 40.47 -25.39 26.07
CA GLY A 420 41.93 -25.54 26.01
C GLY A 420 42.38 -26.94 26.41
N ALA A 421 43.45 -27.44 25.77
CA ALA A 421 44.05 -28.72 26.15
C ALA A 421 44.69 -28.64 27.56
N GLY A 422 44.51 -29.70 28.36
CA GLY A 422 45.12 -29.80 29.69
C GLY A 422 46.65 -29.94 29.63
N GLY A 423 47.31 -29.50 30.70
CA GLY A 423 48.74 -29.76 30.91
C GLY A 423 48.98 -31.22 31.31
N SER A 424 50.12 -31.79 30.91
CA SER A 424 50.51 -33.14 31.32
C SER A 424 51.07 -33.15 32.74
N ASN A 425 50.83 -34.24 33.47
CA ASN A 425 51.40 -34.43 34.81
C ASN A 425 52.93 -34.43 34.77
N GLY A 426 53.56 -33.97 35.85
CA GLY A 426 54.98 -34.14 36.08
C GLY A 426 55.33 -35.61 36.33
N GLY A 427 56.52 -36.03 35.90
CA GLY A 427 57.02 -37.38 36.14
C GLY A 427 57.34 -37.59 37.61
N ASN A 428 57.03 -38.77 38.14
CA ASN A 428 57.50 -39.21 39.45
C ASN A 428 59.02 -39.39 39.43
N ALA A 429 59.70 -39.06 40.54
CA ALA A 429 61.08 -39.47 40.76
C ALA A 429 61.17 -40.96 41.11
N SER A 430 62.33 -41.57 40.84
CA SER A 430 62.61 -42.99 41.12
C SER A 430 63.95 -43.10 41.83
N ASN A 431 63.92 -43.37 43.14
CA ASN A 431 65.08 -43.28 44.02
C ASN A 431 65.80 -41.93 43.81
N ALA A 432 67.08 -41.93 43.44
CA ALA A 432 67.86 -40.73 43.16
C ALA A 432 67.54 -40.04 41.81
N ALA A 433 66.89 -40.73 40.85
CA ALA A 433 66.55 -40.13 39.56
C ALA A 433 65.37 -39.16 39.70
N ARG A 434 65.59 -37.91 39.26
CA ARG A 434 64.57 -36.85 39.27
C ARG A 434 63.36 -37.16 38.41
N GLY A 435 62.22 -36.58 38.79
CA GLY A 435 61.03 -36.53 37.97
C GLY A 435 61.16 -35.58 36.78
N GLY A 436 60.67 -36.02 35.61
CA GLY A 436 60.64 -35.23 34.38
C GLY A 436 59.59 -34.11 34.40
N ALA A 437 59.83 -33.04 33.67
CA ALA A 437 58.88 -31.93 33.52
C ALA A 437 57.56 -32.39 32.87
N GLY A 438 56.42 -31.96 33.42
CA GLY A 438 55.12 -32.14 32.79
C GLY A 438 55.00 -31.28 31.53
N ALA A 439 54.71 -31.91 30.38
CA ALA A 439 54.60 -31.23 29.09
C ALA A 439 53.36 -30.30 28.99
N SER A 440 53.44 -29.30 28.13
CA SER A 440 52.31 -28.42 27.79
C SER A 440 52.41 -27.95 26.34
N SER A 441 51.34 -28.13 25.57
CA SER A 441 51.28 -27.75 24.14
C SER A 441 51.14 -26.25 23.90
N CYS A 442 50.92 -25.44 24.95
CA CYS A 442 50.95 -23.98 24.89
C CYS A 442 52.29 -23.37 25.38
N GLY A 443 53.34 -24.19 25.55
CA GLY A 443 54.67 -23.70 25.92
C GLY A 443 54.85 -23.39 27.40
N ALA A 444 53.98 -23.90 28.28
CA ALA A 444 54.10 -23.77 29.73
C ALA A 444 54.47 -25.09 30.46
N PRO A 445 55.55 -25.81 30.10
CA PRO A 445 55.92 -27.03 30.80
C PRO A 445 56.33 -26.77 32.26
N GLY A 446 56.12 -27.76 33.13
CA GLY A 446 56.55 -27.71 34.51
C GLY A 446 58.07 -27.82 34.68
N GLY A 447 58.56 -27.60 35.89
CA GLY A 447 59.97 -27.77 36.24
C GLY A 447 60.39 -29.24 36.35
N GLN A 448 61.60 -29.57 35.93
CA GLN A 448 62.23 -30.86 36.28
C GLN A 448 62.58 -30.86 37.78
N GLY A 449 62.50 -32.01 38.44
CA GLY A 449 62.94 -32.12 39.84
C GLY A 449 64.46 -32.05 40.01
N GLY A 450 64.93 -31.85 41.23
CA GLY A 450 66.36 -31.96 41.58
C GLY A 450 66.84 -33.43 41.54
N ASN A 451 68.07 -33.70 41.09
CA ASN A 451 68.62 -35.06 41.18
C ASN A 451 69.03 -35.39 42.62
N GLY A 452 68.82 -36.63 43.03
CA GLY A 452 69.35 -37.16 44.29
C GLY A 452 70.86 -37.02 44.36
N VAL A 453 71.38 -36.72 45.55
CA VAL A 453 72.80 -36.51 45.83
C VAL A 453 73.29 -37.54 46.83
N SER A 454 74.59 -37.80 46.85
CA SER A 454 75.21 -38.78 47.76
C SER A 454 76.28 -38.13 48.64
N GLY A 455 76.60 -38.79 49.74
CA GLY A 455 77.52 -38.29 50.76
C GLY A 455 77.03 -37.02 51.46
N LEU A 456 77.96 -36.23 52.01
CA LEU A 456 77.65 -35.02 52.80
C LEU A 456 77.27 -33.81 51.90
N THR A 457 76.40 -34.04 50.91
CA THR A 457 76.03 -33.09 49.87
C THR A 457 74.62 -32.56 50.11
N GLY A 458 74.42 -31.24 50.00
CA GLY A 458 73.08 -30.64 50.03
C GLY A 458 72.26 -31.03 48.80
N GLY A 459 70.95 -31.20 48.99
CA GLY A 459 70.04 -31.54 47.91
C GLY A 459 70.02 -30.48 46.81
N GLN A 460 69.73 -30.91 45.58
CA GLN A 460 69.53 -30.01 44.45
C GLN A 460 68.10 -29.46 44.49
N SER A 461 67.95 -28.16 44.27
CA SER A 461 66.62 -27.58 44.03
C SER A 461 66.01 -28.13 42.74
N GLY A 462 64.68 -28.20 42.70
CA GLY A 462 63.96 -28.39 41.44
C GLY A 462 64.03 -27.14 40.57
N ALA A 463 63.73 -27.28 39.29
CA ALA A 463 63.58 -26.15 38.37
C ALA A 463 62.23 -25.43 38.59
N THR A 464 62.22 -24.12 38.33
CA THR A 464 60.99 -23.32 38.20
C THR A 464 60.20 -23.74 36.96
N GLY A 465 58.88 -23.80 37.07
CA GLY A 465 58.00 -24.06 35.94
C GLY A 465 57.94 -22.88 34.96
N THR A 466 57.60 -23.15 33.70
CA THR A 466 57.66 -22.11 32.65
C THR A 466 56.50 -21.13 32.76
N THR A 467 56.79 -19.83 32.66
CA THR A 467 55.80 -18.78 32.42
C THR A 467 55.69 -18.58 30.91
N ALA A 468 54.58 -18.95 30.29
CA ALA A 468 54.32 -18.65 28.88
C ALA A 468 53.95 -17.17 28.69
N ALA A 469 54.15 -16.64 27.48
CA ALA A 469 53.85 -15.24 27.17
C ALA A 469 52.37 -14.90 27.44
N ALA A 470 52.13 -13.81 28.19
CA ALA A 470 50.82 -13.39 28.74
C ALA A 470 50.10 -14.42 29.65
N GLY A 471 50.70 -15.58 29.90
CA GLY A 471 50.18 -16.65 30.74
C GLY A 471 50.36 -16.43 32.24
N GLY A 472 49.83 -17.38 33.01
CA GLY A 472 50.02 -17.43 34.45
C GLY A 472 51.49 -17.67 34.83
N THR A 473 51.91 -17.13 35.98
CA THR A 473 53.28 -17.26 36.48
C THR A 473 53.63 -18.71 36.79
N GLY A 474 54.74 -19.20 36.24
CA GLY A 474 55.28 -20.51 36.60
C GLY A 474 55.74 -20.54 38.06
N ALA A 475 55.52 -21.67 38.74
CA ALA A 475 55.87 -21.83 40.15
C ALA A 475 57.37 -22.10 40.33
N ASN A 476 57.95 -21.46 41.35
CA ASN A 476 59.35 -21.68 41.74
C ASN A 476 59.61 -23.14 42.10
N GLY A 477 60.79 -23.65 41.72
CA GLY A 477 61.23 -24.98 42.12
C GLY A 477 61.47 -25.05 43.63
N GLY A 478 61.18 -26.21 44.23
CA GLY A 478 61.42 -26.47 45.64
C GLY A 478 62.91 -26.55 45.96
N SER A 479 63.31 -25.98 47.10
CA SER A 479 64.69 -26.09 47.61
C SER A 479 65.07 -27.54 47.90
N GLY A 480 66.33 -27.90 47.66
CA GLY A 480 66.87 -29.17 48.13
C GLY A 480 66.95 -29.27 49.66
N GLY A 481 67.00 -30.49 50.18
CA GLY A 481 67.15 -30.74 51.62
C GLY A 481 68.58 -30.53 52.13
N THR A 482 68.73 -30.24 53.42
CA THR A 482 70.05 -29.99 54.04
C THR A 482 70.90 -31.27 54.09
N ALA A 483 72.20 -31.15 53.85
CA ALA A 483 73.15 -32.26 54.02
C ALA A 483 73.12 -32.81 55.46
N GLY A 484 73.28 -34.11 55.60
CA GLY A 484 73.62 -34.73 56.88
C GLY A 484 75.11 -34.54 57.23
N THR A 485 75.52 -35.10 58.37
CA THR A 485 76.90 -35.04 58.87
C THR A 485 77.40 -36.45 59.21
N CYS A 486 78.71 -36.67 59.18
CA CYS A 486 79.34 -37.90 59.68
C CYS A 486 80.76 -37.57 60.18
N ASN A 487 81.07 -37.99 61.40
CA ASN A 487 82.40 -37.98 62.01
C ASN A 487 82.62 -39.31 62.76
N THR A 488 83.76 -39.45 63.43
CA THR A 488 84.18 -40.71 64.10
C THR A 488 83.33 -41.13 65.30
N VAL A 489 82.40 -40.30 65.78
CA VAL A 489 81.56 -40.57 66.97
C VAL A 489 80.07 -40.30 66.77
N SER A 490 79.67 -39.74 65.63
CA SER A 490 78.29 -39.31 65.37
C SER A 490 78.01 -39.12 63.88
N ALA A 491 76.76 -39.35 63.47
CA ALA A 491 76.25 -38.97 62.17
C ALA A 491 74.83 -38.40 62.32
N SER A 492 74.37 -37.67 61.30
CA SER A 492 73.02 -37.13 61.22
C SER A 492 72.35 -37.44 59.89
N ASN A 493 71.03 -37.53 59.91
CA ASN A 493 70.23 -37.85 58.73
C ASN A 493 70.35 -36.74 57.69
N GLY A 494 70.23 -37.09 56.41
CA GLY A 494 70.01 -36.09 55.36
C GLY A 494 68.60 -35.50 55.51
N GLY A 495 68.47 -34.17 55.42
CA GLY A 495 67.17 -33.51 55.48
C GLY A 495 66.34 -33.84 54.24
N SER A 496 65.08 -34.23 54.40
CA SER A 496 64.15 -34.30 53.27
C SER A 496 63.92 -32.91 52.67
N ALA A 497 63.67 -32.83 51.36
CA ALA A 497 63.38 -31.56 50.71
C ALA A 497 62.04 -30.96 51.20
N PRO A 498 61.96 -29.65 51.49
CA PRO A 498 60.70 -28.98 51.76
C PRO A 498 59.69 -29.10 50.59
N PRO A 499 58.37 -29.15 50.88
CA PRO A 499 57.35 -29.11 49.84
C PRO A 499 57.45 -27.85 48.96
N VAL A 500 57.08 -27.97 47.68
CA VAL A 500 56.99 -26.83 46.76
C VAL A 500 55.82 -25.93 47.17
N GLY A 501 56.12 -24.74 47.71
CA GLY A 501 55.14 -23.86 48.35
C GLY A 501 54.15 -23.12 47.44
N GLY A 502 54.08 -23.44 46.14
CA GLY A 502 53.20 -22.75 45.19
C GLY A 502 52.92 -23.55 43.93
N PHE A 503 51.72 -23.37 43.37
CA PHE A 503 51.27 -23.96 42.11
C PHE A 503 51.47 -22.98 40.96
N GLY A 504 51.47 -23.48 39.71
CA GLY A 504 51.45 -22.60 38.54
C GLY A 504 50.23 -21.68 38.57
N GLY A 505 50.42 -20.40 38.25
CA GLY A 505 49.36 -19.40 38.24
C GLY A 505 48.33 -19.67 37.14
N GLN A 506 47.08 -19.27 37.37
CA GLN A 506 46.03 -19.36 36.35
C GLN A 506 46.32 -18.41 35.18
N GLY A 507 46.00 -18.83 33.95
CA GLY A 507 46.06 -17.98 32.76
C GLY A 507 44.95 -16.93 32.74
N ASN A 508 45.27 -15.71 32.30
CA ASN A 508 44.30 -14.63 32.16
C ASN A 508 43.18 -14.98 31.15
N PRO A 509 41.92 -14.58 31.39
CA PRO A 509 40.85 -14.79 30.44
C PRO A 509 41.04 -13.98 29.16
N GLY A 510 40.42 -14.43 28.06
CA GLY A 510 40.36 -13.69 26.81
C GLY A 510 39.43 -12.48 26.89
N SER A 511 39.68 -11.46 26.07
CA SER A 511 38.87 -10.23 26.06
C SER A 511 37.52 -10.47 25.40
N ASN A 512 36.46 -9.93 26.00
CA ASN A 512 35.10 -10.05 25.46
C ASN A 512 34.94 -9.26 24.15
N GLY A 513 34.09 -9.75 23.26
CA GLY A 513 33.73 -9.10 22.01
C GLY A 513 32.91 -7.83 22.20
N ASN A 514 33.00 -6.90 21.25
CA ASN A 514 32.22 -5.66 21.25
C ASN A 514 30.77 -5.89 20.77
N ALA A 515 29.85 -5.02 21.17
CA ALA A 515 28.47 -5.03 20.65
C ALA A 515 28.44 -4.78 19.13
N GLY A 516 27.42 -5.33 18.46
CA GLY A 516 27.15 -5.04 17.05
C GLY A 516 26.59 -3.63 16.83
N ALA A 517 26.48 -3.21 15.56
CA ALA A 517 25.82 -1.97 15.19
C ALA A 517 24.29 -2.03 15.49
N ASN A 518 23.66 -0.86 15.68
CA ASN A 518 22.24 -0.78 16.03
C ASN A 518 21.26 -0.92 14.83
N PHE A 519 21.79 -1.15 13.64
CA PHE A 519 21.04 -1.42 12.42
C PHE A 519 21.95 -2.16 11.44
N GLY A 520 21.38 -3.04 10.63
CA GLY A 520 22.08 -3.75 9.56
C GLY A 520 22.31 -2.90 8.31
N SER A 521 22.48 -3.57 7.17
CA SER A 521 22.62 -2.95 5.84
C SER A 521 21.72 -3.65 4.82
N PHE A 522 21.41 -2.98 3.71
CA PHE A 522 20.78 -3.65 2.57
C PHE A 522 21.79 -3.95 1.46
N ASP A 523 21.70 -5.13 0.85
CA ASP A 523 22.43 -5.44 -0.40
C ASP A 523 21.77 -4.77 -1.63
N ALA A 524 22.33 -5.00 -2.82
CA ALA A 524 21.80 -4.46 -4.09
C ALA A 524 20.51 -5.16 -4.59
N LEU A 525 20.07 -6.23 -3.91
CA LEU A 525 18.81 -6.94 -4.13
C LEU A 525 17.77 -6.61 -3.04
N GLY A 526 18.07 -5.67 -2.15
CA GLY A 526 17.20 -5.26 -1.05
C GLY A 526 17.09 -6.27 0.10
N THR A 527 17.98 -7.26 0.16
CA THR A 527 18.10 -8.16 1.32
C THR A 527 18.64 -7.37 2.51
N TYR A 528 17.90 -7.31 3.62
CA TYR A 528 18.42 -6.81 4.89
C TYR A 528 19.36 -7.85 5.53
N THR A 529 20.64 -7.50 5.69
CA THR A 529 21.61 -8.26 6.49
C THR A 529 21.66 -7.68 7.90
N PRO A 530 21.23 -8.39 8.95
CA PRO A 530 21.26 -7.91 10.32
C PRO A 530 22.67 -7.64 10.85
N ALA A 531 22.79 -6.78 11.88
CA ALA A 531 24.06 -6.51 12.52
C ALA A 531 24.39 -7.58 13.59
N ASN A 532 25.47 -8.33 13.36
CA ASN A 532 25.94 -9.39 14.24
C ASN A 532 26.76 -8.82 15.42
N GLY A 533 26.77 -9.53 16.55
CA GLY A 533 27.65 -9.22 17.69
C GLY A 533 29.11 -9.56 17.39
N GLY A 534 30.05 -8.86 18.02
CA GLY A 534 31.47 -9.19 17.92
C GLY A 534 31.81 -10.52 18.60
N GLY A 535 32.60 -11.36 17.93
CA GLY A 535 33.21 -12.56 18.53
C GLY A 535 34.15 -12.20 19.69
N GLY A 536 34.46 -13.17 20.55
CA GLY A 536 35.50 -13.00 21.57
C GLY A 536 36.83 -12.67 20.91
N VAL A 537 37.55 -11.66 21.41
CA VAL A 537 38.69 -11.06 20.69
C VAL A 537 39.90 -11.99 20.66
N ASN A 538 40.14 -12.72 21.76
CA ASN A 538 41.28 -13.62 21.88
C ASN A 538 40.95 -14.85 22.72
N SER A 539 41.71 -15.91 22.50
CA SER A 539 41.77 -17.09 23.38
C SER A 539 42.31 -16.69 24.75
N GLY A 540 41.96 -17.46 25.78
CA GLY A 540 42.58 -17.29 27.10
C GLY A 540 44.08 -17.54 27.05
N ALA A 541 44.82 -17.01 28.01
CA ALA A 541 46.25 -17.29 28.13
C ALA A 541 46.51 -18.68 28.75
N ALA A 542 47.72 -19.18 28.58
CA ALA A 542 48.17 -20.41 29.25
C ALA A 542 48.22 -20.25 30.79
N GLY A 543 48.01 -21.33 31.54
CA GLY A 543 48.43 -21.40 32.93
C GLY A 543 49.94 -21.57 33.04
N GLY A 544 50.53 -21.22 34.19
CA GLY A 544 51.95 -21.41 34.44
C GLY A 544 52.32 -22.88 34.69
N GLY A 545 53.55 -23.27 34.38
CA GLY A 545 54.08 -24.57 34.79
C GLY A 545 54.24 -24.69 36.31
N GLY A 546 54.02 -25.88 36.86
CA GLY A 546 54.30 -26.20 38.26
C GLY A 546 55.81 -26.31 38.52
N GLY A 547 56.24 -26.09 39.75
CA GLY A 547 57.65 -26.17 40.15
C GLY A 547 58.08 -27.62 40.37
N GLY A 548 59.31 -27.97 39.97
CA GLY A 548 59.91 -29.24 40.33
C GLY A 548 60.23 -29.30 41.82
N GLY A 549 60.09 -30.47 42.44
CA GLY A 549 60.52 -30.71 43.81
C GLY A 549 62.05 -30.68 43.94
N GLY A 550 62.55 -30.28 45.11
CA GLY A 550 63.96 -30.48 45.45
C GLY A 550 64.25 -31.95 45.76
N SER A 551 65.50 -32.38 45.60
CA SER A 551 65.97 -33.65 46.15
C SER A 551 66.35 -33.51 47.62
N GLY A 552 66.28 -34.61 48.37
CA GLY A 552 66.75 -34.62 49.75
C GLY A 552 68.25 -34.34 49.85
N GLY A 553 68.72 -33.95 51.03
CA GLY A 553 70.16 -33.94 51.33
C GLY A 553 70.71 -35.35 51.44
N GLY A 554 71.93 -35.56 50.95
CA GLY A 554 72.65 -36.81 51.17
C GLY A 554 73.14 -36.91 52.62
N THR A 555 73.62 -38.09 53.01
CA THR A 555 74.41 -38.23 54.23
C THR A 555 75.45 -39.36 54.12
N ARG A 556 76.22 -39.59 55.18
CA ARG A 556 77.02 -40.78 55.38
C ARG A 556 76.66 -41.44 56.71
N HIS A 557 76.75 -42.76 56.77
CA HIS A 557 76.53 -43.54 57.99
C HIS A 557 77.78 -44.34 58.35
N GLY A 558 77.95 -44.66 59.64
CA GLY A 558 79.01 -45.55 60.11
C GLY A 558 78.85 -46.95 59.51
N CYS A 559 79.94 -47.51 58.97
CA CYS A 559 79.96 -48.80 58.29
C CYS A 559 81.25 -49.60 58.55
N GLY A 560 81.19 -50.91 58.25
CA GLY A 560 82.26 -51.86 58.55
C GLY A 560 82.22 -52.37 60.01
N PHE A 561 83.06 -53.37 60.31
CA PHE A 561 83.01 -54.16 61.57
C PHE A 561 83.14 -53.34 62.88
N ALA A 562 83.59 -52.08 62.80
CA ALA A 562 83.71 -51.17 63.95
C ALA A 562 82.95 -49.82 63.76
N ASN A 563 82.15 -49.66 62.70
CA ASN A 563 81.46 -48.41 62.31
C ASN A 563 82.34 -47.15 62.12
N ILE A 564 83.67 -47.27 62.12
CA ILE A 564 84.62 -46.15 62.02
C ILE A 564 84.73 -45.51 60.61
N ASN A 565 84.15 -46.12 59.59
CA ASN A 565 84.14 -45.60 58.22
C ASN A 565 82.80 -44.93 57.90
N CYS A 566 82.80 -43.78 57.22
CA CYS A 566 81.59 -43.10 56.77
C CYS A 566 81.21 -43.52 55.33
N CYS A 567 80.25 -44.43 55.17
CA CYS A 567 79.74 -44.86 53.85
C CYS A 567 78.68 -43.90 53.30
N ASP A 568 78.77 -43.55 52.02
CA ASP A 568 77.82 -42.69 51.31
C ASP A 568 76.39 -43.25 51.31
N SER A 569 75.39 -42.37 51.35
CA SER A 569 73.98 -42.73 51.25
C SER A 569 73.23 -41.69 50.43
N THR A 570 72.53 -42.17 49.39
CA THR A 570 71.97 -41.33 48.34
C THR A 570 70.54 -40.93 48.66
N SER A 571 70.25 -39.63 48.48
CA SER A 571 68.93 -39.05 48.72
C SER A 571 67.95 -39.34 47.58
N GLY A 572 66.66 -39.18 47.88
CA GLY A 572 65.60 -39.22 46.89
C GLY A 572 65.62 -37.98 45.99
N GLY A 573 65.49 -38.19 44.68
CA GLY A 573 65.30 -37.15 43.68
C GLY A 573 63.94 -36.45 43.84
N GLY A 574 63.86 -35.17 43.47
CA GLY A 574 62.60 -34.44 43.48
C GLY A 574 61.68 -34.83 42.33
N GLY A 575 60.37 -34.82 42.55
CA GLY A 575 59.37 -35.05 41.51
C GLY A 575 59.24 -33.88 40.53
N GLY A 576 58.77 -34.14 39.32
CA GLY A 576 58.57 -33.10 38.31
C GLY A 576 57.32 -32.25 38.58
N GLY A 577 57.38 -30.96 38.26
CA GLY A 577 56.20 -30.10 38.24
C GLY A 577 55.29 -30.41 37.04
N GLY A 578 53.99 -30.23 37.21
CA GLY A 578 53.01 -30.43 36.13
C GLY A 578 53.02 -29.30 35.09
N GLY A 579 52.63 -29.59 33.85
CA GLY A 579 52.49 -28.58 32.80
C GLY A 579 51.29 -27.66 33.05
N GLY A 580 51.40 -26.39 32.67
CA GLY A 580 50.28 -25.46 32.65
C GLY A 580 49.27 -25.80 31.56
N GLY A 581 47.98 -25.62 31.84
CA GLY A 581 46.90 -25.86 30.88
C GLY A 581 46.80 -24.75 29.82
N CYS A 582 46.42 -25.12 28.60
CA CYS A 582 46.21 -24.17 27.51
C CYS A 582 44.96 -23.32 27.77
N GLY A 583 44.95 -22.06 27.34
CA GLY A 583 43.74 -21.27 27.36
C GLY A 583 42.69 -21.77 26.36
N GLY A 584 41.42 -21.53 26.66
CA GLY A 584 40.31 -21.88 25.76
C GLY A 584 40.07 -20.84 24.67
N GLN A 585 39.47 -21.27 23.57
CA GLN A 585 39.23 -20.44 22.39
C GLN A 585 38.07 -19.46 22.61
N PRO A 586 38.03 -18.32 21.91
CA PRO A 586 36.90 -17.38 22.00
C PRO A 586 35.59 -18.00 21.49
N GLY A 587 34.46 -17.50 21.97
CA GLY A 587 33.15 -17.77 21.36
C GLY A 587 32.91 -16.93 20.11
N THR A 588 31.98 -17.35 19.25
CA THR A 588 31.54 -16.55 18.09
C THR A 588 30.40 -15.61 18.47
N GLY A 589 30.28 -14.49 17.76
CA GLY A 589 29.17 -13.55 17.91
C GLY A 589 27.81 -14.22 17.69
N GLY A 590 26.78 -13.70 18.37
CA GLY A 590 25.39 -14.00 18.01
C GLY A 590 24.99 -13.19 16.76
N SER A 591 24.25 -13.80 15.84
CA SER A 591 23.81 -13.13 14.63
C SER A 591 22.55 -12.28 14.88
N GLY A 592 22.38 -11.19 14.13
CA GLY A 592 21.29 -10.24 14.35
C GLY A 592 19.92 -10.77 13.90
N GLY A 593 18.85 -10.23 14.46
CA GLY A 593 17.46 -10.54 14.09
C GLY A 593 17.00 -9.85 12.81
N GLY A 594 16.09 -10.51 12.08
CA GLY A 594 15.51 -9.99 10.84
C GLY A 594 14.51 -8.85 11.06
N GLY A 595 14.32 -8.01 10.05
CA GLY A 595 13.41 -6.86 10.11
C GLY A 595 11.97 -7.17 9.74
N SER A 596 11.08 -6.29 10.17
CA SER A 596 9.71 -6.13 9.65
C SER A 596 9.62 -4.78 8.94
N PHE A 597 9.47 -4.78 7.62
CA PHE A 597 9.52 -3.59 6.79
C PHE A 597 8.20 -3.37 6.03
N GLY A 598 7.59 -2.19 6.13
CA GLY A 598 6.40 -1.85 5.36
C GLY A 598 6.72 -1.78 3.86
N ILE A 599 7.63 -0.87 3.50
CA ILE A 599 8.18 -0.67 2.17
C ILE A 599 9.71 -0.55 2.29
N VAL A 600 10.45 -1.26 1.44
CA VAL A 600 11.91 -1.08 1.27
C VAL A 600 12.18 -0.48 -0.11
N SER A 601 13.08 0.51 -0.19
CA SER A 601 13.52 1.13 -1.46
C SER A 601 15.04 1.14 -1.57
N VAL A 602 15.60 0.28 -2.42
CA VAL A 602 17.05 0.27 -2.71
C VAL A 602 17.30 0.65 -4.16
N GLY A 603 18.14 1.67 -4.39
CA GLY A 603 18.48 2.13 -5.74
C GLY A 603 17.27 2.51 -6.59
N SER A 604 16.19 2.99 -5.95
CA SER A 604 14.87 3.15 -6.55
C SER A 604 14.25 4.50 -6.21
N ASN A 605 13.41 5.01 -7.12
CA ASN A 605 12.63 6.22 -6.91
C ASN A 605 11.19 5.81 -6.57
N VAL A 606 10.74 6.14 -5.34
CA VAL A 606 9.45 5.67 -4.80
C VAL A 606 8.61 6.83 -4.29
N GLN A 607 7.32 6.82 -4.67
CA GLN A 607 6.30 7.72 -4.13
C GLN A 607 5.27 6.91 -3.34
N VAL A 608 4.92 7.37 -2.14
CA VAL A 608 3.97 6.70 -1.25
C VAL A 608 2.86 7.70 -0.91
N LEU A 609 1.69 7.51 -1.50
CA LEU A 609 0.56 8.44 -1.48
C LEU A 609 -0.63 7.81 -0.74
N GLN A 610 -1.23 8.53 0.21
CA GLN A 610 -2.47 8.17 0.92
C GLN A 610 -2.50 6.74 1.49
N THR A 611 -1.32 6.16 1.74
CA THR A 611 -1.14 4.73 2.01
C THR A 611 -0.94 4.48 3.50
N LYS A 612 -1.64 3.47 4.02
CA LYS A 612 -1.47 2.97 5.39
C LYS A 612 -0.44 1.86 5.41
N MET A 613 0.48 1.89 6.36
CA MET A 613 1.48 0.84 6.60
C MET A 613 1.33 0.29 8.01
N THR A 614 1.60 -1.01 8.18
CA THR A 614 1.62 -1.68 9.47
C THR A 614 2.75 -2.70 9.50
N THR A 615 3.68 -2.52 10.42
CA THR A 615 4.77 -3.48 10.68
C THR A 615 4.47 -4.33 11.91
N ARG A 616 5.22 -5.42 12.08
CA ARG A 616 5.15 -6.32 13.24
C ARG A 616 6.49 -6.33 13.97
N ALA A 617 6.64 -7.21 14.96
CA ALA A 617 7.88 -7.34 15.70
C ALA A 617 9.08 -7.66 14.78
N GLY A 618 10.18 -6.95 14.97
CA GLY A 618 11.48 -7.42 14.49
C GLY A 618 11.90 -8.70 15.22
N GLY A 619 12.74 -9.53 14.59
CA GLY A 619 13.22 -10.77 15.18
C GLY A 619 14.20 -10.53 16.34
N ALA A 620 14.29 -11.46 17.29
CA ALA A 620 15.30 -11.38 18.35
C ALA A 620 16.72 -11.62 17.79
N GLY A 621 17.71 -10.92 18.33
CA GLY A 621 19.12 -11.20 18.08
C GLY A 621 19.57 -12.46 18.82
N GLY A 622 20.43 -13.25 18.19
CA GLY A 622 20.97 -14.47 18.78
C GLY A 622 21.91 -14.18 19.95
N ALA A 623 21.96 -15.09 20.94
CA ALA A 623 22.89 -14.97 22.06
C ALA A 623 24.35 -15.15 21.60
N GLY A 624 25.29 -14.44 22.19
CA GLY A 624 26.72 -14.58 21.92
C GLY A 624 27.31 -15.84 22.55
N GLY A 625 28.21 -16.51 21.83
CA GLY A 625 28.93 -17.67 22.34
C GLY A 625 29.81 -17.31 23.53
N SER A 626 29.83 -18.14 24.57
CA SER A 626 30.80 -17.96 25.66
C SER A 626 32.20 -18.41 25.23
N GLY A 627 33.23 -17.95 25.93
CA GLY A 627 34.56 -18.50 25.74
C GLY A 627 34.61 -19.99 26.11
N GLY A 628 35.44 -20.75 25.41
CA GLY A 628 35.81 -22.11 25.82
C GLY A 628 36.61 -22.08 27.12
N ASN A 629 36.40 -23.05 27.99
CA ASN A 629 37.11 -23.11 29.27
C ASN A 629 38.61 -23.39 29.04
N GLY A 630 39.47 -22.83 29.87
CA GLY A 630 40.88 -23.20 29.87
C GLY A 630 41.07 -24.66 30.32
N GLY A 631 42.11 -25.32 29.79
CA GLY A 631 42.50 -26.65 30.21
C GLY A 631 42.99 -26.66 31.65
N GLY A 632 42.76 -27.77 32.37
CA GLY A 632 43.36 -27.98 33.69
C GLY A 632 44.89 -28.03 33.63
N GLY A 633 45.56 -27.57 34.68
CA GLY A 633 46.99 -27.83 34.86
C GLY A 633 47.24 -29.29 35.22
N GLY A 634 48.39 -29.84 34.80
CA GLY A 634 48.81 -31.18 35.17
C GLY A 634 49.19 -31.26 36.65
N GLY A 635 48.99 -32.42 37.27
CA GLY A 635 49.47 -32.69 38.63
C GLY A 635 50.99 -32.74 38.73
N GLY A 636 51.54 -32.48 39.91
CA GLY A 636 52.96 -32.71 40.18
C GLY A 636 53.26 -34.20 40.40
N GLY A 637 54.44 -34.64 39.99
CA GLY A 637 54.94 -35.99 40.23
C GLY A 637 55.48 -36.16 41.66
N SER A 638 55.43 -37.38 42.19
CA SER A 638 55.92 -37.70 43.53
C SER A 638 57.44 -37.57 43.64
N GLY A 639 57.92 -37.19 44.83
CA GLY A 639 59.33 -37.27 45.18
C GLY A 639 59.80 -38.72 45.33
N GLY A 640 61.11 -38.93 45.21
CA GLY A 640 61.76 -40.23 45.38
C GLY A 640 62.06 -40.51 46.85
N ASN A 641 62.07 -41.80 47.21
CA ASN A 641 62.59 -42.24 48.49
C ASN A 641 64.12 -42.24 48.49
N ASN A 642 64.73 -42.09 49.66
CA ASN A 642 66.14 -42.40 49.86
C ASN A 642 66.45 -43.89 49.61
N THR A 643 67.73 -44.23 49.45
CA THR A 643 68.15 -45.61 49.15
C THR A 643 68.63 -46.41 50.37
N ASN A 644 68.37 -45.97 51.60
CA ASN A 644 68.95 -46.59 52.80
C ASN A 644 68.09 -46.43 54.05
N ALA A 645 67.69 -47.57 54.65
CA ALA A 645 66.87 -47.65 55.85
C ALA A 645 67.64 -47.93 57.16
N GLY A 646 68.97 -47.82 57.16
CA GLY A 646 69.79 -47.88 58.37
C GLY A 646 69.63 -46.67 59.30
N ASN A 647 70.34 -46.65 60.44
CA ASN A 647 70.17 -45.65 61.52
C ASN A 647 70.25 -44.17 61.09
N HIS A 648 70.91 -43.86 59.96
CA HIS A 648 71.02 -42.49 59.42
C HIS A 648 70.63 -42.46 57.94
N PRO A 649 69.33 -42.38 57.61
CA PRO A 649 68.86 -42.25 56.23
C PRO A 649 69.25 -40.90 55.60
N ALA A 650 69.38 -40.89 54.28
CA ALA A 650 69.40 -39.65 53.50
C ALA A 650 67.97 -39.07 53.36
N GLY A 651 67.86 -37.81 52.92
CA GLY A 651 66.56 -37.16 52.75
C GLY A 651 65.73 -37.76 51.62
N ASN A 652 64.41 -37.74 51.76
CA ASN A 652 63.50 -37.97 50.64
C ASN A 652 63.40 -36.71 49.76
N GLY A 653 63.11 -36.89 48.47
CA GLY A 653 62.79 -35.78 47.58
C GLY A 653 61.37 -35.27 47.80
N ALA A 654 61.14 -34.01 47.47
CA ALA A 654 59.80 -33.41 47.49
C ALA A 654 59.02 -33.79 46.22
N ALA A 655 57.70 -33.83 46.31
CA ALA A 655 56.85 -33.82 45.12
C ALA A 655 56.97 -32.47 44.38
N GLY A 656 56.78 -32.49 43.06
CA GLY A 656 56.56 -31.25 42.31
C GLY A 656 55.18 -30.66 42.58
N SER A 657 54.96 -29.40 42.24
CA SER A 657 53.63 -28.78 42.30
C SER A 657 52.88 -28.92 40.96
N SER A 658 51.55 -28.78 41.00
CA SER A 658 50.73 -28.76 39.78
C SER A 658 50.93 -27.49 38.96
N GLY A 659 50.73 -27.61 37.65
CA GLY A 659 50.57 -26.45 36.78
C GLY A 659 49.26 -25.70 37.06
N GLY A 660 49.17 -24.47 36.57
CA GLY A 660 47.96 -23.67 36.60
C GLY A 660 47.00 -24.06 35.48
N SER A 661 45.71 -23.78 35.69
CA SER A 661 44.71 -23.86 34.62
C SER A 661 44.90 -22.74 33.59
N GLY A 662 44.53 -23.00 32.35
CA GLY A 662 44.44 -21.96 31.32
C GLY A 662 43.32 -20.97 31.63
N GLY A 663 43.41 -19.78 31.02
CA GLY A 663 42.32 -18.83 30.98
C GLY A 663 41.17 -19.32 30.11
N ARG A 664 39.95 -18.90 30.44
CA ARG A 664 38.79 -19.06 29.57
C ARG A 664 38.89 -18.09 28.38
N GLY A 665 38.42 -18.48 27.19
CA GLY A 665 38.43 -17.60 26.02
C GLY A 665 37.55 -16.36 26.18
N GLY A 666 37.67 -15.41 25.26
CA GLY A 666 36.75 -14.26 25.20
C GLY A 666 35.30 -14.70 24.98
N GLY A 667 34.37 -14.15 25.77
CA GLY A 667 32.95 -14.25 25.48
C GLY A 667 32.56 -13.30 24.34
N ALA A 668 31.64 -13.70 23.49
CA ALA A 668 31.18 -12.90 22.37
C ALA A 668 29.91 -12.12 22.70
N ALA A 669 29.72 -10.97 22.05
CA ALA A 669 28.49 -10.20 22.19
C ALA A 669 27.30 -10.88 21.48
N GLY A 670 26.09 -10.60 21.95
CA GLY A 670 24.87 -11.01 21.25
C GLY A 670 24.59 -10.17 20.01
N GLY A 671 23.79 -10.72 19.09
CA GLY A 671 23.35 -10.04 17.87
C GLY A 671 22.36 -8.92 18.16
N SER A 672 22.30 -7.93 17.26
CA SER A 672 21.30 -6.87 17.32
C SER A 672 19.88 -7.42 17.19
N GLY A 673 18.92 -6.76 17.82
CA GLY A 673 17.50 -6.98 17.57
C GLY A 673 17.09 -6.47 16.19
N GLY A 674 16.15 -7.17 15.56
CA GLY A 674 15.62 -6.80 14.26
C GLY A 674 14.79 -5.51 14.30
N PRO A 675 14.80 -4.69 13.23
CA PRO A 675 14.04 -3.46 13.17
C PRO A 675 12.56 -3.68 12.85
N SER A 676 11.73 -2.68 13.19
CA SER A 676 10.36 -2.55 12.70
C SER A 676 10.19 -1.16 12.07
N VAL A 677 10.08 -1.08 10.74
CA VAL A 677 10.19 0.20 10.01
C VAL A 677 9.18 0.31 8.87
N CYS A 678 8.38 1.37 8.83
CA CYS A 678 7.38 1.53 7.77
C CYS A 678 8.01 1.80 6.39
N ILE A 679 9.00 2.68 6.29
CA ILE A 679 9.77 2.92 5.05
C ILE A 679 11.27 2.84 5.36
N ALA A 680 11.98 1.85 4.83
CA ALA A 680 13.44 1.80 4.86
C ALA A 680 14.00 2.06 3.45
N TYR A 681 15.12 2.79 3.33
CA TYR A 681 15.69 3.11 2.03
C TYR A 681 17.21 3.17 2.00
N LYS A 682 17.78 2.96 0.81
CA LYS A 682 19.20 3.08 0.50
C LYS A 682 19.37 3.71 -0.89
N GLY A 683 19.94 4.91 -0.93
CA GLY A 683 19.95 5.78 -2.11
C GLY A 683 18.93 6.92 -1.97
N THR A 684 18.12 7.17 -2.99
CA THR A 684 17.08 8.22 -2.97
C THR A 684 16.09 7.99 -1.82
N SER A 685 15.80 9.04 -1.05
CA SER A 685 14.70 9.01 -0.08
C SER A 685 13.36 8.93 -0.83
N PRO A 686 12.47 7.98 -0.50
CA PRO A 686 11.09 8.00 -0.96
C PRO A 686 10.38 9.29 -0.53
N THR A 687 9.37 9.68 -1.30
CA THR A 687 8.43 10.76 -0.91
C THR A 687 7.17 10.16 -0.31
N SER A 688 6.66 10.74 0.77
CA SER A 688 5.45 10.26 1.46
C SER A 688 4.46 11.41 1.69
N VAL A 689 3.22 11.23 1.26
CA VAL A 689 2.15 12.24 1.36
C VAL A 689 0.85 11.58 1.81
N GLY A 690 0.24 12.08 2.89
CA GLY A 690 -1.00 11.52 3.45
C GLY A 690 -0.86 10.09 3.99
N THR A 691 0.36 9.62 4.21
CA THR A 691 0.65 8.25 4.69
C THR A 691 0.47 8.12 6.20
N THR A 692 0.05 6.94 6.65
CA THR A 692 0.02 6.60 8.09
C THR A 692 0.82 5.33 8.37
N CYS A 693 1.49 5.29 9.52
CA CYS A 693 2.25 4.14 9.98
C CYS A 693 1.65 3.58 11.28
N THR A 694 1.76 2.26 11.48
CA THR A 694 1.52 1.61 12.77
C THR A 694 2.69 0.66 12.99
N LEU A 695 3.61 1.07 13.87
CA LEU A 695 4.85 0.33 14.12
C LEU A 695 4.59 -0.91 14.98
N GLY A 696 5.28 -1.99 14.63
CA GLY A 696 5.47 -3.12 15.54
C GLY A 696 6.56 -2.84 16.58
N GLY A 697 6.71 -3.75 17.54
CA GLY A 697 7.83 -3.70 18.49
C GLY A 697 9.18 -3.88 17.78
N ASN A 698 10.22 -3.29 18.34
CA ASN A 698 11.58 -3.66 17.97
C ASN A 698 11.90 -5.09 18.45
N GLY A 699 12.72 -5.79 17.67
CA GLY A 699 13.29 -7.06 18.10
C GLY A 699 14.25 -6.87 19.27
N THR A 700 14.31 -7.85 20.17
CA THR A 700 15.18 -7.77 21.34
C THR A 700 16.62 -8.18 21.00
N GLY A 701 17.61 -7.43 21.47
CA GLY A 701 19.02 -7.78 21.33
C GLY A 701 19.40 -9.03 22.15
N GLY A 702 20.27 -9.88 21.61
CA GLY A 702 20.68 -11.14 22.23
C GLY A 702 21.63 -10.94 23.42
N ASN A 703 21.61 -11.83 24.40
CA ASN A 703 22.54 -11.78 25.55
C ASN A 703 23.97 -12.12 25.11
N GLY A 704 24.98 -11.43 25.68
CA GLY A 704 26.39 -11.78 25.47
C GLY A 704 26.82 -13.04 26.24
N GLY A 705 27.76 -13.79 25.69
CA GLY A 705 28.46 -14.89 26.37
C GLY A 705 29.50 -14.38 27.38
N THR A 706 30.19 -15.26 28.09
CA THR A 706 31.14 -14.87 29.15
C THR A 706 32.56 -15.43 28.96
N ASN A 707 33.56 -14.66 29.41
CA ASN A 707 34.94 -15.10 29.61
C ASN A 707 35.22 -15.65 31.03
N GLY A 708 34.18 -15.87 31.85
CA GLY A 708 34.31 -16.40 33.21
C GLY A 708 34.67 -15.38 34.29
N VAL A 709 35.01 -14.13 33.91
CA VAL A 709 35.17 -12.99 34.83
C VAL A 709 34.09 -11.94 34.60
N SER A 710 33.63 -11.77 33.36
CA SER A 710 32.56 -10.85 32.98
C SER A 710 31.78 -11.38 31.78
N SER A 711 30.55 -10.90 31.59
CA SER A 711 29.80 -11.10 30.34
C SER A 711 30.22 -10.08 29.30
N ALA A 712 30.20 -10.50 28.04
CA ALA A 712 30.25 -9.60 26.90
C ALA A 712 28.95 -8.77 26.81
N PRO A 713 28.94 -7.65 26.08
CA PRO A 713 27.75 -6.85 25.87
C PRO A 713 26.59 -7.69 25.31
N ARG A 714 25.39 -7.38 25.79
CA ARG A 714 24.16 -7.68 25.07
C ARG A 714 24.20 -6.96 23.71
N GLY A 715 23.66 -7.58 22.67
CA GLY A 715 23.33 -6.86 21.44
C GLY A 715 22.33 -5.75 21.72
N THR A 716 22.32 -4.70 20.90
CA THR A 716 21.34 -3.62 21.04
C THR A 716 19.93 -4.13 20.67
N ASP A 717 18.90 -3.58 21.29
CA ASP A 717 17.53 -3.76 20.78
C ASP A 717 17.35 -3.02 19.46
N GLY A 718 16.55 -3.56 18.55
CA GLY A 718 16.34 -2.96 17.23
C GLY A 718 15.67 -1.58 17.28
N ILE A 719 15.53 -0.93 16.14
CA ILE A 719 14.78 0.33 16.04
C ILE A 719 13.31 0.10 15.68
N ALA A 720 12.43 1.01 16.15
CA ALA A 720 11.06 1.16 15.65
C ALA A 720 10.89 2.59 15.14
N GLN A 721 10.78 2.80 13.82
CA GLN A 721 10.76 4.15 13.20
C GLN A 721 9.96 4.19 11.88
N ASP A 722 9.25 5.28 11.61
CA ASP A 722 8.44 5.43 10.39
C ASP A 722 9.29 5.46 9.11
N LEU A 723 10.44 6.15 9.14
CA LEU A 723 11.35 6.34 8.00
C LEU A 723 12.81 6.10 8.44
N LYS A 724 13.56 5.31 7.66
CA LYS A 724 14.96 4.98 7.94
C LYS A 724 15.84 4.98 6.69
N ASN A 725 16.85 5.86 6.66
CA ASN A 725 18.00 5.70 5.77
C ASN A 725 18.92 4.57 6.29
N ALA A 726 19.41 3.73 5.38
CA ALA A 726 20.19 2.54 5.68
C ALA A 726 21.52 2.49 4.88
N PRO A 727 22.61 1.98 5.48
CA PRO A 727 23.93 1.94 4.87
C PRO A 727 24.06 0.88 3.77
#